data_AF-A0A928N0G2-F1
#
_entry.id   AF-A0A928N0G2-F1
#
_cell.length_a   1.000
_cell.length_b   1.000
_cell.length_c   1.000
_cell.angle_alpha   90.00
_cell.angle_beta   90.00
_cell.angle_gamma   90.00
#
_symmetry.space_group_name_H-M   'P 1'
#
loop_
_entity.id
_entity.type
_entity.pdbx_description
1 polymer ?
#
loop_
_entity_poly.entity_id
_entity_poly.type
_entity_poly.pdbx_seq_one_letter_code
_entity_poly.pdbx_strand_id
1 'polypeptide(L)'
;MTNRKNRILCLILTVIMLLSGTFTSVLAYEDHMYSDTELRDYSQELAIFRGIGLFDVSRDVHGIVTRAEFVSMFNSFFVHSELAKVLGQKGLFTDVKSENAADIEFAVNNGYIGAENNGKFNPDGGITLNVAMEALVAGLGYKYVAEQEYQGDNPYWTMAAKLNLFDDVEIKDERYPLTYGEVLVLFENALSVDMMFANHTSEGVSFYVAEGNNVMRSIHKCTEYKGIVTATTLSDLYGGEAVVDGYVKIDEKVYAYDVDTTELLGKAVKYFVKQVGSESKLVYACEDYDRNSDLIVNSDDLQSYESRTYRYYDENDKTETITLKPGCSIIYNGRSNASALISESFDMLPEDGSIRFLDNNKDRVYDVVFIEDYDTFVAGIVDSTAMTVYDANDNIRRFNFSTLFEKGNLILTTETGKAAEFKAIKAGSIVSIAMSADGEYCRVIVCNTKIKGEVKSVGKDEIKLDGIDYKVNLNTCPTVTTRPGETITAYFDMNGKIANYEISPRDAEVVYLINADIITKAFTTDLKMRVCNSSGGVEVLLCDDKVYVNDVRKDITDVLAILKSGGTTVQPGLMTVARNTEGLVNRIYTVHTGTAETCHEEAIMQNTKLESNYKYMSSTRSFRDYKTILSTSCKVFLVPENPQNAADEEFSVASSTVFENDKAYNVTTYITGGKGLLSTYAVADSTLRMSTSIFIVNGVSETLNADGEVYTSIKGFFGSASEGEICVYDNAVDVESVPAHSTTVSGKRFSVTPGDVIHYQRKTEGGKTKVTAIQMLYDIESDLYLGRNPQNADANAGGNWYMGDVWIVDSGYAGIVMNGGQELISQTPIGSSFDPVTAENYRLERVSSGTIYRFENGRVSSQVLAGKPYADIVDYQTSKNNYSKVFVYTNAGNTHTCYIVN
;
A
#
# COMPACT_ATOMS: atom_id res chain seq x y z
N MET A 1 18.88 24.75 3.97
CA MET A 1 19.63 25.34 2.84
C MET A 1 20.39 24.29 2.00
N THR A 2 19.98 23.01 1.99
CA THR A 2 20.61 21.98 1.13
C THR A 2 19.58 20.99 0.54
N ASN A 3 18.28 21.23 0.76
CA ASN A 3 17.24 20.22 0.55
C ASN A 3 16.50 20.30 -0.78
N ARG A 4 16.57 21.39 -1.56
CA ARG A 4 15.82 21.54 -2.83
C ARG A 4 16.56 20.95 -4.04
N LYS A 5 17.89 21.15 -4.16
CA LYS A 5 18.73 20.52 -5.20
C LYS A 5 18.67 18.98 -5.20
N ASN A 6 18.57 18.36 -4.03
CA ASN A 6 18.47 16.90 -3.91
C ASN A 6 17.07 16.36 -4.29
N ARG A 7 16.02 17.19 -4.30
CA ARG A 7 14.65 16.74 -4.62
C ARG A 7 14.42 16.61 -6.12
N ILE A 8 14.94 17.55 -6.92
CA ILE A 8 14.89 17.48 -8.39
C ILE A 8 15.74 16.32 -8.89
N LEU A 9 16.92 16.11 -8.30
CA LEU A 9 17.81 15.00 -8.64
C LEU A 9 17.19 13.63 -8.27
N CYS A 10 16.53 13.51 -7.12
CA CYS A 10 15.87 12.27 -6.70
C CYS A 10 14.65 11.90 -7.56
N LEU A 11 13.88 12.89 -8.05
CA LEU A 11 12.70 12.64 -8.90
C LEU A 11 13.11 12.15 -10.30
N ILE A 12 14.20 12.69 -10.85
CA ILE A 12 14.80 12.22 -12.09
C ILE A 12 15.44 10.83 -11.91
N LEU A 13 16.14 10.59 -10.78
CA LEU A 13 16.74 9.29 -10.45
C LEU A 13 15.69 8.18 -10.23
N THR A 14 14.53 8.48 -9.66
CA THR A 14 13.47 7.46 -9.45
C THR A 14 12.79 7.07 -10.76
N VAL A 15 12.64 7.99 -11.71
CA VAL A 15 12.14 7.68 -13.06
C VAL A 15 13.15 6.84 -13.85
N ILE A 16 14.46 7.10 -13.70
CA ILE A 16 15.54 6.32 -14.33
C ILE A 16 15.68 4.92 -13.69
N MET A 17 15.53 4.79 -12.37
CA MET A 17 15.59 3.51 -11.66
C MET A 17 14.39 2.59 -11.97
N LEU A 18 13.23 3.15 -12.37
CA LEU A 18 12.08 2.37 -12.82
C LEU A 18 12.24 1.80 -14.24
N LEU A 19 13.19 2.31 -15.03
CA LEU A 19 13.45 1.87 -16.41
C LEU A 19 14.52 0.76 -16.51
N SER A 20 15.31 0.51 -15.46
CA SER A 20 16.43 -0.45 -15.47
C SER A 20 16.11 -1.75 -14.72
N GLY A 21 15.02 -2.39 -15.09
CA GLY A 21 14.66 -3.73 -14.61
C GLY A 21 15.25 -4.84 -15.49
N THR A 22 16.50 -5.26 -15.22
CA THR A 22 16.99 -6.66 -15.17
C THR A 22 18.52 -6.71 -15.16
N PHE A 23 19.11 -7.07 -14.02
CA PHE A 23 20.50 -7.49 -13.94
C PHE A 23 20.64 -8.91 -14.51
N THR A 24 21.42 -9.06 -15.58
CA THR A 24 22.22 -10.28 -15.79
C THR A 24 23.67 -9.86 -16.01
N SER A 25 24.57 -10.51 -15.27
CA SER A 25 26.00 -10.25 -15.28
C SER A 25 26.63 -10.67 -16.60
N VAL A 26 27.12 -9.71 -17.39
CA VAL A 26 28.09 -9.94 -18.47
C VAL A 26 29.14 -8.82 -18.45
N LEU A 27 30.40 -9.25 -18.31
CA LEU A 27 31.69 -8.59 -18.55
C LEU A 27 31.72 -7.06 -18.75
N ALA A 28 32.48 -6.41 -17.86
CA ALA A 28 32.77 -4.98 -17.87
C ALA A 28 33.27 -4.46 -19.23
N TYR A 29 32.42 -3.69 -19.90
CA TYR A 29 32.80 -2.59 -20.78
C TYR A 29 32.46 -1.31 -20.00
N GLU A 30 33.40 -0.37 -19.90
CA GLU A 30 33.16 0.88 -19.17
C GLU A 30 31.99 1.64 -19.80
N ASP A 31 30.90 1.76 -19.05
CA ASP A 31 29.68 2.46 -19.43
C ASP A 31 29.95 3.97 -19.32
N HIS A 32 30.38 4.58 -20.41
CA HIS A 32 30.36 6.04 -20.53
C HIS A 32 28.91 6.48 -20.70
N MET A 33 28.23 6.79 -19.59
CA MET A 33 26.93 7.48 -19.65
C MET A 33 27.15 8.85 -20.30
N TYR A 34 26.59 9.03 -21.49
CA TYR A 34 26.54 10.32 -22.18
C TYR A 34 25.71 11.34 -21.37
N SER A 35 26.05 12.61 -21.50
CA SER A 35 25.32 13.73 -20.91
C SER A 35 23.95 13.93 -21.57
N ASP A 36 23.01 14.58 -20.87
CA ASP A 36 21.69 14.94 -21.40
C ASP A 36 21.77 15.77 -22.69
N THR A 37 22.84 16.55 -22.85
CA THR A 37 23.13 17.33 -24.05
C THR A 37 23.42 16.42 -25.24
N GLU A 38 24.32 15.44 -25.07
CA GLU A 38 24.69 14.51 -26.14
C GLU A 38 23.49 13.66 -26.60
N LEU A 39 22.69 13.14 -25.66
CA LEU A 39 21.48 12.40 -26.01
C LEU A 39 20.44 13.25 -26.75
N ARG A 40 20.34 14.54 -26.40
CA ARG A 40 19.45 15.48 -27.09
C ARG A 40 19.92 15.76 -28.52
N ASP A 41 21.21 15.99 -28.71
CA ASP A 41 21.76 16.35 -30.02
C ASP A 41 21.63 15.16 -30.99
N TYR A 42 21.93 13.92 -30.54
CA TYR A 42 21.65 12.70 -31.32
C TYR A 42 20.17 12.50 -31.65
N SER A 43 19.26 12.88 -30.75
CA SER A 43 17.81 12.77 -31.00
C SER A 43 17.34 13.70 -32.11
N GLN A 44 17.97 14.87 -32.24
CA GLN A 44 17.67 15.85 -33.27
C GLN A 44 18.19 15.39 -34.64
N GLU A 45 19.40 14.84 -34.70
CA GLU A 45 20.01 14.24 -35.89
C GLU A 45 19.15 13.09 -36.43
N LEU A 46 18.79 12.13 -35.56
CA LEU A 46 17.89 11.02 -35.88
C LEU A 46 16.57 11.51 -36.46
N ALA A 47 16.02 12.59 -35.90
CA ALA A 47 14.75 13.13 -36.33
C ALA A 47 14.86 13.81 -37.72
N ILE A 48 15.98 14.47 -38.06
CA ILE A 48 16.26 14.96 -39.42
C ILE A 48 16.23 13.80 -40.41
N PHE A 49 17.04 12.76 -40.15
CA PHE A 49 17.18 11.59 -41.03
C PHE A 49 15.89 10.79 -41.16
N ARG A 50 15.09 10.72 -40.09
CA ARG A 50 13.72 10.17 -40.12
C ARG A 50 12.82 10.98 -41.03
N GLY A 51 12.83 12.31 -40.90
CA GLY A 51 11.98 13.21 -41.68
C GLY A 51 12.20 13.06 -43.18
N ILE A 52 13.46 12.89 -43.60
CA ILE A 52 13.83 12.64 -45.00
C ILE A 52 13.79 11.15 -45.40
N GLY A 53 13.49 10.25 -44.46
CA GLY A 53 13.21 8.83 -44.70
C GLY A 53 14.45 7.96 -44.94
N LEU A 54 15.60 8.30 -44.33
CA LEU A 54 16.88 7.62 -44.60
C LEU A 54 17.24 6.51 -43.63
N PHE A 55 17.06 6.69 -42.31
CA PHE A 55 17.59 5.79 -41.29
C PHE A 55 16.54 5.29 -40.28
N ASP A 56 16.81 4.14 -39.65
CA ASP A 56 15.92 3.48 -38.68
C ASP A 56 16.10 4.08 -37.28
N VAL A 57 14.99 4.54 -36.70
CA VAL A 57 14.94 5.18 -35.37
C VAL A 57 14.78 4.19 -34.21
N SER A 58 14.56 2.91 -34.50
CA SER A 58 14.50 1.86 -33.48
C SER A 58 15.87 1.28 -33.11
N ARG A 59 16.91 1.70 -33.84
CA ARG A 59 18.27 1.23 -33.63
C ARG A 59 18.91 1.92 -32.42
N ASP A 60 19.54 1.11 -31.58
CA ASP A 60 20.31 1.58 -30.43
C ASP A 60 21.48 2.47 -30.92
N VAL A 61 21.53 3.71 -30.43
CA VAL A 61 22.56 4.70 -30.76
C VAL A 61 23.96 4.24 -30.32
N HIS A 62 24.05 3.34 -29.33
CA HIS A 62 25.31 2.76 -28.85
C HIS A 62 25.73 1.52 -29.63
N GLY A 63 24.87 1.00 -30.50
CA GLY A 63 25.17 -0.17 -31.32
C GLY A 63 26.28 0.14 -32.33
N ILE A 64 27.31 -0.69 -32.37
CA ILE A 64 28.37 -0.60 -33.40
C ILE A 64 27.74 -0.78 -34.80
N VAL A 65 28.12 0.09 -35.72
CA VAL A 65 27.72 -0.01 -37.13
C VAL A 65 28.71 -0.91 -37.86
N THR A 66 28.21 -1.95 -38.51
CA THR A 66 29.05 -2.81 -39.36
C THR A 66 29.35 -2.13 -40.70
N ARG A 67 30.41 -2.58 -41.39
CA ARG A 67 30.79 -2.08 -42.72
C ARG A 67 29.66 -2.25 -43.74
N ALA A 68 28.93 -3.37 -43.70
CA ALA A 68 27.79 -3.60 -44.57
C ALA A 68 26.63 -2.63 -44.29
N GLU A 69 26.33 -2.38 -43.01
CA GLU A 69 25.29 -1.42 -42.62
C GLU A 69 25.67 0.01 -43.00
N PHE A 70 26.92 0.42 -42.78
CA PHE A 70 27.41 1.72 -43.20
C PHE A 70 27.28 1.92 -44.71
N VAL A 71 27.62 0.93 -45.54
CA VAL A 71 27.44 1.03 -46.99
C VAL A 71 25.97 1.20 -47.37
N SER A 72 25.06 0.48 -46.72
CA SER A 72 23.62 0.64 -46.95
C SER A 72 23.14 2.05 -46.57
N MET A 73 23.63 2.58 -45.45
CA MET A 73 23.33 3.95 -45.01
C MET A 73 23.89 4.98 -46.00
N PHE A 74 25.15 4.84 -46.40
CA PHE A 74 25.84 5.70 -47.35
C PHE A 74 25.15 5.74 -48.72
N ASN A 75 24.82 4.57 -49.28
CA ASN A 75 24.13 4.50 -50.56
C ASN A 75 22.73 5.12 -50.47
N SER A 76 22.04 4.98 -49.34
CA SER A 76 20.74 5.61 -49.14
C SER A 76 20.87 7.13 -49.04
N PHE A 77 21.85 7.62 -48.29
CA PHE A 77 22.16 9.05 -48.11
C PHE A 77 22.47 9.74 -49.45
N PHE A 78 23.27 9.13 -50.32
CA PHE A 78 23.54 9.70 -51.66
C PHE A 78 22.52 9.26 -52.73
N VAL A 79 21.44 8.55 -52.37
CA VAL A 79 20.38 8.06 -53.27
C VAL A 79 20.93 7.14 -54.39
N HIS A 80 21.93 6.34 -54.05
CA HIS A 80 22.56 5.35 -54.92
C HIS A 80 21.89 3.98 -54.89
N SER A 81 20.96 3.69 -53.98
CA SER A 81 20.43 2.32 -53.77
C SER A 81 19.79 1.70 -55.03
N GLU A 82 19.06 2.48 -55.84
CA GLU A 82 18.52 1.98 -57.12
C GLU A 82 19.61 1.80 -58.19
N LEU A 83 20.63 2.65 -58.20
CA LEU A 83 21.79 2.50 -59.08
C LEU A 83 22.61 1.25 -58.69
N ALA A 84 22.77 0.99 -57.40
CA ALA A 84 23.45 -0.18 -56.89
C ALA A 84 22.74 -1.48 -57.29
N LYS A 85 21.40 -1.52 -57.26
CA LYS A 85 20.64 -2.68 -57.76
C LYS A 85 20.87 -2.97 -59.24
N VAL A 86 21.11 -1.93 -60.04
CA VAL A 86 21.27 -2.03 -61.51
C VAL A 86 22.72 -2.26 -61.93
N LEU A 87 23.67 -1.57 -61.28
CA LEU A 87 25.07 -1.49 -61.66
C LEU A 87 26.00 -2.31 -60.74
N GLY A 88 25.50 -2.72 -59.57
CA GLY A 88 26.21 -3.59 -58.65
C GLY A 88 26.43 -4.96 -59.27
N GLN A 89 27.70 -5.36 -59.42
CA GLN A 89 28.03 -6.74 -59.75
C GLN A 89 27.71 -7.61 -58.52
N LYS A 90 27.53 -8.93 -58.71
CA LYS A 90 27.35 -9.86 -57.58
C LYS A 90 28.41 -10.94 -57.67
N GLY A 91 29.11 -11.19 -56.57
CA GLY A 91 30.12 -12.24 -56.45
C GLY A 91 31.57 -11.76 -56.45
N LEU A 92 31.85 -10.46 -56.28
CA LEU A 92 33.25 -9.97 -56.15
C LEU A 92 33.92 -10.43 -54.85
N PHE A 93 33.15 -10.66 -53.78
CA PHE A 93 33.66 -11.01 -52.46
C PHE A 93 33.16 -12.36 -51.98
N THR A 94 34.06 -13.13 -51.38
CA THR A 94 33.77 -14.50 -50.91
C THR A 94 32.99 -14.55 -49.59
N ASP A 95 33.00 -13.47 -48.82
CA ASP A 95 32.42 -13.34 -47.48
C ASP A 95 31.13 -12.50 -47.44
N VAL A 96 30.64 -12.02 -48.59
CA VAL A 96 29.44 -11.19 -48.70
C VAL A 96 28.23 -12.03 -49.11
N LYS A 97 27.15 -11.99 -48.32
CA LYS A 97 25.88 -12.68 -48.59
C LYS A 97 25.07 -11.94 -49.67
N SER A 98 24.23 -12.67 -50.41
CA SER A 98 23.54 -12.19 -51.62
C SER A 98 22.57 -11.01 -51.42
N GLU A 99 22.14 -10.73 -50.19
CA GLU A 99 21.16 -9.69 -49.87
C GLU A 99 21.74 -8.27 -50.00
N ASN A 100 22.96 -8.03 -49.51
CA ASN A 100 23.64 -6.71 -49.56
C ASN A 100 24.78 -6.66 -50.60
N ALA A 101 24.99 -7.73 -51.36
CA ALA A 101 26.11 -7.85 -52.30
C ALA A 101 26.13 -6.73 -53.35
N ALA A 102 24.98 -6.34 -53.90
CA ALA A 102 24.91 -5.30 -54.93
C ALA A 102 25.34 -3.92 -54.40
N ASP A 103 24.93 -3.57 -53.18
CA ASP A 103 25.28 -2.30 -52.53
C ASP A 103 26.76 -2.20 -52.19
N ILE A 104 27.31 -3.27 -51.60
CA ILE A 104 28.72 -3.38 -51.26
C ILE A 104 29.59 -3.29 -52.52
N GLU A 105 29.25 -4.07 -53.54
CA GLU A 105 30.02 -4.11 -54.79
C GLU A 105 29.91 -2.81 -55.58
N PHE A 106 28.76 -2.14 -55.55
CA PHE A 106 28.62 -0.79 -56.11
C PHE A 106 29.53 0.21 -55.40
N ALA A 107 29.53 0.24 -54.06
CA ALA A 107 30.32 1.18 -53.28
C ALA A 107 31.83 0.98 -53.48
N VAL A 108 32.29 -0.28 -53.55
CA VAL A 108 33.70 -0.60 -53.81
C VAL A 108 34.08 -0.26 -55.26
N ASN A 109 33.27 -0.61 -56.26
CA ASN A 109 33.60 -0.35 -57.67
C ASN A 109 33.67 1.15 -58.00
N ASN A 110 32.87 1.98 -57.33
CA ASN A 110 32.95 3.44 -57.45
C ASN A 110 34.03 4.06 -56.56
N GLY A 111 34.73 3.23 -55.78
CA GLY A 111 35.84 3.64 -54.92
C GLY A 111 35.41 4.53 -53.76
N TYR A 112 34.19 4.35 -53.24
CA TYR A 112 33.72 5.01 -52.02
C TYR A 112 34.24 4.30 -50.77
N ILE A 113 34.40 2.99 -50.82
CA ILE A 113 34.93 2.21 -49.70
C ILE A 113 35.93 1.16 -50.19
N GLY A 114 37.04 1.00 -49.48
CA GLY A 114 38.04 -0.03 -49.78
C GLY A 114 37.60 -1.43 -49.33
N ALA A 115 37.99 -2.44 -50.11
CA ALA A 115 37.91 -3.85 -49.71
C ALA A 115 39.14 -4.27 -48.88
N GLU A 116 39.04 -5.40 -48.17
CA GLU A 116 40.20 -6.00 -47.51
C GLU A 116 41.01 -6.85 -48.50
N ASN A 117 42.22 -7.26 -48.09
CA ASN A 117 43.07 -8.14 -48.88
C ASN A 117 42.42 -9.53 -49.09
N ASN A 118 42.81 -10.22 -50.18
CA ASN A 118 42.42 -11.60 -50.49
C ASN A 118 40.94 -11.84 -50.89
N GLY A 119 40.29 -10.88 -51.54
CA GLY A 119 38.94 -11.09 -52.11
C GLY A 119 37.84 -11.16 -51.04
N LYS A 120 38.02 -10.41 -49.95
CA LYS A 120 37.10 -10.28 -48.82
C LYS A 120 36.74 -8.82 -48.57
N PHE A 121 35.54 -8.58 -48.06
CA PHE A 121 35.07 -7.24 -47.70
C PHE A 121 34.97 -7.02 -46.18
N ASN A 122 34.82 -8.10 -45.40
CA ASN A 122 34.53 -8.09 -43.97
C ASN A 122 33.23 -7.33 -43.62
N PRO A 123 32.06 -7.80 -44.10
CA PRO A 123 30.79 -7.09 -43.96
C PRO A 123 30.34 -6.90 -42.50
N ASP A 124 30.64 -7.85 -41.62
CA ASP A 124 30.24 -7.85 -40.20
C ASP A 124 31.23 -7.09 -39.30
N GLY A 125 32.38 -6.67 -39.83
CA GLY A 125 33.36 -5.87 -39.08
C GLY A 125 32.84 -4.45 -38.81
N GLY A 126 33.17 -3.87 -37.66
CA GLY A 126 32.80 -2.49 -37.34
C GLY A 126 33.40 -1.48 -38.32
N ILE A 127 32.62 -0.50 -38.75
CA ILE A 127 33.12 0.60 -39.59
C ILE A 127 34.01 1.50 -38.74
N THR A 128 35.20 1.86 -39.23
CA THR A 128 36.11 2.75 -38.51
C THR A 128 35.97 4.19 -38.98
N LEU A 129 36.31 5.15 -38.11
CA LEU A 129 36.28 6.59 -38.43
C LEU A 129 37.04 6.93 -39.72
N ASN A 130 38.24 6.38 -39.89
CA ASN A 130 39.05 6.57 -41.11
C ASN A 130 38.30 6.15 -42.40
N VAL A 131 37.67 4.98 -42.39
CA VAL A 131 36.97 4.45 -43.57
C VAL A 131 35.68 5.23 -43.85
N ALA A 132 34.96 5.64 -42.81
CA ALA A 132 33.76 6.47 -42.95
C ALA A 132 34.08 7.85 -43.56
N MET A 133 35.16 8.49 -43.11
CA MET A 133 35.61 9.78 -43.64
C MET A 133 36.07 9.70 -45.09
N GLU A 134 36.81 8.66 -45.46
CA GLU A 134 37.17 8.40 -46.86
C GLU A 134 35.92 8.30 -47.75
N ALA A 135 34.92 7.54 -47.29
CA ALA A 135 33.67 7.37 -48.03
C ALA A 135 32.90 8.68 -48.18
N LEU A 136 32.75 9.46 -47.11
CA LEU A 136 32.04 10.75 -47.17
C LEU A 136 32.75 11.77 -48.06
N VAL A 137 34.07 11.91 -47.95
CA VAL A 137 34.86 12.79 -48.84
C VAL A 137 34.70 12.37 -50.30
N ALA A 138 34.69 11.06 -50.58
CA ALA A 138 34.48 10.55 -51.92
C ALA A 138 33.05 10.77 -52.43
N GLY A 139 32.04 10.54 -51.59
CA GLY A 139 30.62 10.77 -51.90
C GLY A 139 30.29 12.25 -52.17
N LEU A 140 30.94 13.16 -51.44
CA LEU A 140 30.83 14.61 -51.65
C LEU A 140 31.58 15.10 -52.90
N GLY A 141 32.31 14.22 -53.60
CA GLY A 141 33.00 14.49 -54.87
C GLY A 141 34.45 14.99 -54.73
N TYR A 142 35.01 15.03 -53.52
CA TYR A 142 36.33 15.59 -53.24
C TYR A 142 37.48 14.58 -53.34
N LYS A 143 37.20 13.32 -53.71
CA LYS A 143 38.20 12.24 -53.81
C LYS A 143 39.44 12.64 -54.62
N TYR A 144 39.24 13.16 -55.83
CA TYR A 144 40.35 13.53 -56.72
C TYR A 144 41.23 14.63 -56.11
N VAL A 145 40.62 15.65 -55.52
CA VAL A 145 41.34 16.76 -54.90
C VAL A 145 42.10 16.27 -53.67
N ALA A 146 41.49 15.40 -52.86
CA ALA A 146 42.16 14.79 -51.71
C ALA A 146 43.43 14.05 -52.13
N GLU A 147 43.35 13.19 -53.16
CA GLU A 147 44.47 12.37 -53.64
C GLU A 147 45.59 13.17 -54.33
N GLN A 148 45.26 14.26 -55.03
CA GLN A 148 46.25 15.03 -55.80
C GLN A 148 46.91 16.16 -54.98
N GLU A 149 46.16 16.83 -54.11
CA GLU A 149 46.66 18.01 -53.39
C GLU A 149 47.38 17.67 -52.09
N TYR A 150 47.06 16.54 -51.44
CA TYR A 150 47.70 16.14 -50.18
C TYR A 150 48.61 14.94 -50.39
N GLN A 151 49.91 15.21 -50.56
CA GLN A 151 50.95 14.18 -50.57
C GLN A 151 51.34 13.84 -49.13
N GLY A 152 50.63 12.88 -48.51
CA GLY A 152 50.87 12.41 -47.14
C GLY A 152 50.19 11.07 -46.84
N ASP A 153 50.38 10.54 -45.62
CA ASP A 153 49.93 9.19 -45.24
C ASP A 153 48.38 9.03 -45.17
N ASN A 154 47.61 10.12 -45.04
CA ASN A 154 46.15 10.10 -45.00
C ASN A 154 45.49 11.36 -45.66
N PRO A 155 45.38 11.41 -46.99
CA PRO A 155 44.85 12.56 -47.73
C PRO A 155 43.37 12.86 -47.45
N TYR A 156 42.55 11.82 -47.24
CA TYR A 156 41.11 11.98 -46.99
C TYR A 156 40.82 12.61 -45.62
N TRP A 157 41.60 12.26 -44.59
CA TRP A 157 41.50 12.88 -43.27
C TRP A 157 41.72 14.40 -43.32
N THR A 158 42.74 14.83 -44.07
CA THR A 158 43.05 16.25 -44.24
C THR A 158 41.92 16.98 -44.96
N MET A 159 41.30 16.35 -45.97
CA MET A 159 40.14 16.91 -46.65
C MET A 159 38.91 16.97 -45.75
N ALA A 160 38.61 15.90 -45.01
CA ALA A 160 37.48 15.83 -44.08
C ALA A 160 37.54 16.95 -43.03
N ALA A 161 38.74 17.27 -42.51
CA ALA A 161 38.94 18.38 -41.60
C ALA A 161 38.69 19.75 -42.25
N LYS A 162 39.05 19.93 -43.52
CA LYS A 162 38.76 21.17 -44.26
C LYS A 162 37.28 21.36 -44.56
N LEU A 163 36.54 20.26 -44.69
CA LEU A 163 35.10 20.24 -44.92
C LEU A 163 34.31 20.26 -43.60
N ASN A 164 34.98 20.36 -42.45
CA ASN A 164 34.39 20.32 -41.11
C ASN A 164 33.54 19.05 -40.83
N LEU A 165 33.93 17.91 -41.40
CA LEU A 165 33.20 16.65 -41.18
C LEU A 165 33.40 16.08 -39.76
N PHE A 166 34.37 16.59 -39.01
CA PHE A 166 34.66 16.19 -37.62
C PHE A 166 33.96 17.07 -36.58
N ASP A 167 33.14 18.05 -36.98
CA ASP A 167 32.43 18.90 -36.01
C ASP A 167 31.58 18.01 -35.09
N ASP A 168 31.68 18.23 -33.79
CA ASP A 168 31.01 17.44 -32.74
C ASP A 168 31.33 15.92 -32.72
N VAL A 169 32.43 15.50 -33.33
CA VAL A 169 32.93 14.11 -33.30
C VAL A 169 34.11 13.96 -32.35
N GLU A 170 34.00 13.10 -31.33
CA GLU A 170 35.12 12.79 -30.44
C GLU A 170 36.13 11.83 -31.11
N ILE A 171 37.33 12.35 -31.38
CA ILE A 171 38.41 11.59 -32.02
C ILE A 171 39.21 10.82 -30.95
N LYS A 172 38.79 9.59 -30.64
CA LYS A 172 39.45 8.70 -29.67
C LYS A 172 40.67 7.96 -30.24
N ASP A 173 40.49 7.30 -31.40
CA ASP A 173 41.49 6.57 -32.21
C ASP A 173 40.96 6.50 -33.66
N GLU A 174 41.78 6.70 -34.67
CA GLU A 174 41.31 6.65 -36.07
C GLU A 174 40.81 5.26 -36.51
N ARG A 175 41.10 4.22 -35.73
CA ARG A 175 40.76 2.81 -36.02
C ARG A 175 39.65 2.23 -35.14
N TYR A 176 39.09 2.99 -34.19
CA TYR A 176 37.99 2.44 -33.37
C TYR A 176 36.70 2.29 -34.21
N PRO A 177 35.87 1.27 -33.91
CA PRO A 177 34.61 1.05 -34.60
C PRO A 177 33.55 2.06 -34.15
N LEU A 178 32.87 2.72 -35.09
CA LEU A 178 31.87 3.74 -34.82
C LEU A 178 30.55 3.13 -34.32
N THR A 179 29.96 3.81 -33.34
CA THR A 179 28.58 3.62 -32.91
C THR A 179 27.59 4.22 -33.92
N TYR A 180 26.32 3.85 -33.82
CA TYR A 180 25.29 4.38 -34.69
C TYR A 180 25.10 5.89 -34.52
N GLY A 181 25.12 6.40 -33.28
CA GLY A 181 25.10 7.84 -33.01
C GLY A 181 26.24 8.59 -33.69
N GLU A 182 27.49 8.12 -33.53
CA GLU A 182 28.65 8.76 -34.16
C GLU A 182 28.54 8.80 -35.69
N VAL A 183 28.04 7.72 -36.32
CA VAL A 183 27.80 7.69 -37.77
C VAL A 183 26.76 8.72 -38.21
N LEU A 184 25.73 8.98 -37.40
CA LEU A 184 24.69 9.97 -37.73
C LEU A 184 25.23 11.40 -37.72
N VAL A 185 26.06 11.75 -36.73
CA VAL A 185 26.79 13.04 -36.69
C VAL A 185 27.61 13.24 -37.96
N LEU A 186 28.32 12.20 -38.42
CA LEU A 186 29.12 12.29 -39.66
C LEU A 186 28.26 12.60 -40.88
N PHE A 187 27.10 11.93 -40.99
CA PHE A 187 26.15 12.20 -42.07
C PHE A 187 25.53 13.59 -41.93
N GLU A 188 25.25 14.06 -40.72
CA GLU A 188 24.68 15.39 -40.47
C GLU A 188 25.65 16.48 -40.93
N ASN A 189 26.91 16.41 -40.52
CA ASN A 189 27.95 17.32 -40.97
C ASN A 189 28.02 17.36 -42.51
N ALA A 190 27.93 16.19 -43.15
CA ALA A 190 27.94 16.09 -44.62
C ALA A 190 26.70 16.68 -45.30
N LEU A 191 25.55 16.85 -44.62
CA LEU A 191 24.32 17.38 -45.22
C LEU A 191 24.49 18.82 -45.73
N SER A 192 25.34 19.60 -45.05
CA SER A 192 25.54 21.03 -45.29
C SER A 192 26.78 21.34 -46.12
N VAL A 193 27.66 20.36 -46.36
CA VAL A 193 28.88 20.54 -47.15
C VAL A 193 28.55 20.78 -48.63
N ASP A 194 29.11 21.84 -49.20
CA ASP A 194 29.01 22.11 -50.64
C ASP A 194 29.68 21.01 -51.45
N MET A 195 28.92 20.39 -52.36
CA MET A 195 29.40 19.26 -53.16
C MET A 195 30.33 19.72 -54.28
N MET A 196 31.32 18.88 -54.58
CA MET A 196 32.21 19.05 -55.71
C MET A 196 31.73 18.24 -56.91
N PHE A 197 31.68 18.87 -58.08
CA PHE A 197 31.23 18.24 -59.33
C PHE A 197 32.36 18.17 -60.35
N ALA A 198 32.37 17.09 -61.13
CA ALA A 198 33.23 16.94 -62.30
C ALA A 198 32.54 17.50 -63.54
N ASN A 199 33.23 18.36 -64.28
CA ASN A 199 32.81 18.85 -65.58
C ASN A 199 33.67 18.19 -66.67
N HIS A 200 33.01 17.51 -67.61
CA HIS A 200 33.69 16.88 -68.74
C HIS A 200 33.72 17.84 -69.92
N THR A 201 34.90 18.36 -70.22
CA THR A 201 35.15 19.23 -71.37
C THR A 201 35.98 18.50 -72.42
N SER A 202 36.05 19.04 -73.64
CA SER A 202 36.93 18.52 -74.70
C SER A 202 38.43 18.54 -74.34
N GLU A 203 38.82 19.30 -73.30
CA GLU A 203 40.21 19.46 -72.84
C GLU A 203 40.54 18.58 -71.61
N GLY A 204 39.56 17.86 -71.06
CA GLY A 204 39.72 17.01 -69.88
C GLY A 204 38.60 17.17 -68.85
N VAL A 205 38.81 16.57 -67.68
CA VAL A 205 37.92 16.67 -66.52
C VAL A 205 38.40 17.81 -65.62
N SER A 206 37.55 18.79 -65.34
CA SER A 206 37.79 19.82 -64.32
C SER A 206 36.82 19.64 -63.16
N PHE A 207 37.24 20.00 -61.95
CA PHE A 207 36.42 19.90 -60.75
C PHE A 207 36.07 21.30 -60.23
N TYR A 208 34.84 21.50 -59.78
CA TYR A 208 34.40 22.77 -59.20
C TYR A 208 33.47 22.54 -58.02
N VAL A 209 33.56 23.42 -57.02
CA VAL A 209 32.62 23.48 -55.90
C VAL A 209 31.44 24.36 -56.31
N ALA A 210 30.22 23.85 -56.18
CA ALA A 210 29.03 24.62 -56.48
C ALA A 210 28.46 25.19 -55.17
N GLU A 211 28.84 26.43 -54.84
CA GLU A 211 28.44 27.08 -53.57
C GLU A 211 26.91 27.03 -53.35
N GLY A 212 26.50 26.56 -52.17
CA GLY A 212 25.10 26.35 -51.79
C GLY A 212 24.42 25.11 -52.41
N ASN A 213 25.18 24.20 -53.02
CA ASN A 213 24.71 22.90 -53.56
C ASN A 213 25.22 21.75 -52.68
N ASN A 214 24.68 21.65 -51.48
CA ASN A 214 24.96 20.58 -50.53
C ASN A 214 24.08 19.33 -50.75
N VAL A 215 24.27 18.28 -49.95
CA VAL A 215 23.53 17.01 -50.11
C VAL A 215 22.02 17.22 -49.97
N MET A 216 21.56 18.02 -49.00
CA MET A 216 20.12 18.28 -48.85
C MET A 216 19.49 18.89 -50.10
N ARG A 217 20.15 19.88 -50.71
CA ARG A 217 19.63 20.56 -51.89
C ARG A 217 19.84 19.76 -53.18
N SER A 218 21.04 19.23 -53.38
CA SER A 218 21.48 18.59 -54.62
C SER A 218 20.93 17.19 -54.76
N ILE A 219 20.91 16.42 -53.68
CA ILE A 219 20.51 15.01 -53.68
C ILE A 219 19.04 14.88 -53.25
N HIS A 220 18.67 15.39 -52.08
CA HIS A 220 17.32 15.20 -51.53
C HIS A 220 16.28 16.22 -52.01
N LYS A 221 16.72 17.28 -52.70
CA LYS A 221 15.87 18.37 -53.23
C LYS A 221 15.08 19.10 -52.15
N CYS A 222 15.66 19.27 -50.96
CA CYS A 222 15.07 20.08 -49.91
C CYS A 222 15.85 21.39 -49.71
N THR A 223 15.14 22.42 -49.30
CA THR A 223 15.70 23.71 -48.94
C THR A 223 15.44 23.95 -47.46
N GLU A 224 16.48 24.35 -46.73
CA GLU A 224 16.37 24.77 -45.33
C GLU A 224 15.80 26.20 -45.22
N TYR A 225 14.95 26.39 -44.22
CA TYR A 225 14.40 27.66 -43.82
C TYR A 225 14.42 27.77 -42.29
N LYS A 226 14.28 29.00 -41.80
CA LYS A 226 14.09 29.30 -40.38
C LYS A 226 12.83 30.13 -40.22
N GLY A 227 12.09 29.93 -39.13
CA GLY A 227 10.84 30.62 -38.87
C GLY A 227 10.32 30.34 -37.46
N ILE A 228 9.14 30.85 -37.13
CA ILE A 228 8.47 30.61 -35.84
C ILE A 228 7.22 29.77 -36.12
N VAL A 229 6.97 28.72 -35.34
CA VAL A 229 5.68 28.01 -35.43
C VAL A 229 4.60 28.88 -34.83
N THR A 230 3.73 29.44 -35.68
CA THR A 230 2.68 30.38 -35.28
C THR A 230 1.34 29.69 -35.05
N ALA A 231 1.09 28.52 -35.65
CA ALA A 231 -0.09 27.73 -35.36
C ALA A 231 0.15 26.22 -35.51
N THR A 232 -0.49 25.46 -34.64
CA THR A 232 -0.55 24.00 -34.62
C THR A 232 -2.01 23.55 -34.66
N THR A 233 -2.23 22.24 -34.62
CA THR A 233 -3.58 21.66 -34.52
C THR A 233 -4.29 22.02 -33.23
N LEU A 234 -3.53 22.32 -32.17
CA LEU A 234 -4.06 22.68 -30.88
C LEU A 234 -4.38 24.18 -30.77
N SER A 235 -3.50 25.05 -31.28
CA SER A 235 -3.67 26.50 -31.13
C SER A 235 -2.89 27.36 -32.12
N ASP A 236 -3.35 28.59 -32.30
CA ASP A 236 -2.67 29.69 -32.98
C ASP A 236 -2.17 30.70 -31.94
N LEU A 237 -0.94 31.18 -32.12
CA LEU A 237 -0.25 32.04 -31.17
C LEU A 237 -0.97 33.38 -30.93
N TYR A 238 -1.62 33.91 -31.96
CA TYR A 238 -2.17 35.27 -32.00
C TYR A 238 -3.69 35.33 -31.88
N GLY A 239 -4.33 34.22 -31.47
CA GLY A 239 -5.77 34.13 -31.29
C GLY A 239 -6.57 33.93 -32.59
N GLY A 240 -5.89 33.50 -33.66
CA GLY A 240 -6.53 33.00 -34.87
C GLY A 240 -7.09 31.57 -34.71
N GLU A 241 -7.46 30.96 -35.84
CA GLU A 241 -7.86 29.56 -35.87
C GLU A 241 -6.64 28.65 -35.86
N ALA A 242 -6.69 27.58 -35.04
CA ALA A 242 -5.75 26.48 -35.14
C ALA A 242 -5.79 25.87 -36.55
N VAL A 243 -4.67 25.30 -37.00
CA VAL A 243 -4.65 24.59 -38.29
C VAL A 243 -5.35 23.23 -38.15
N VAL A 244 -5.82 22.68 -39.27
CA VAL A 244 -6.42 21.34 -39.26
C VAL A 244 -5.36 20.26 -39.09
N ASP A 245 -5.77 19.07 -38.64
CA ASP A 245 -4.87 17.93 -38.44
C ASP A 245 -4.02 17.61 -39.67
N GLY A 246 -2.75 17.25 -39.44
CA GLY A 246 -1.74 17.04 -40.50
C GLY A 246 -1.15 18.32 -41.10
N TYR A 247 -1.34 19.49 -40.47
CA TYR A 247 -0.75 20.75 -40.90
C TYR A 247 -0.11 21.53 -39.75
N VAL A 248 0.85 22.38 -40.11
CA VAL A 248 1.51 23.34 -39.21
C VAL A 248 1.67 24.69 -39.92
N LYS A 249 1.52 25.80 -39.20
CA LYS A 249 1.82 27.15 -39.72
C LYS A 249 3.16 27.61 -39.17
N ILE A 250 4.09 27.92 -40.08
CA ILE A 250 5.39 28.52 -39.75
C ILE A 250 5.41 29.92 -40.38
N ASP A 251 5.61 30.93 -39.54
CA ASP A 251 5.40 32.34 -39.85
C ASP A 251 4.00 32.58 -40.42
N GLU A 252 3.88 32.88 -41.72
CA GLU A 252 2.60 33.08 -42.41
C GLU A 252 2.19 31.91 -43.32
N LYS A 253 3.04 30.88 -43.46
CA LYS A 253 2.83 29.81 -44.43
C LYS A 253 2.40 28.51 -43.76
N VAL A 254 1.36 27.91 -44.30
CA VAL A 254 0.84 26.60 -43.87
C VAL A 254 1.53 25.50 -44.68
N TYR A 255 1.98 24.47 -43.99
CA TYR A 255 2.62 23.29 -44.58
C TYR A 255 1.90 22.03 -44.13
N ALA A 256 1.73 21.07 -45.05
CA ALA A 256 1.32 19.71 -44.70
C ALA A 256 2.48 19.01 -43.97
N TYR A 257 2.19 18.46 -42.80
CA TYR A 257 3.15 17.79 -41.92
C TYR A 257 2.44 16.88 -40.93
N ASP A 258 2.56 15.56 -41.14
CA ASP A 258 1.85 14.52 -40.38
C ASP A 258 2.56 14.16 -39.05
N VAL A 259 3.28 15.12 -38.45
CA VAL A 259 3.98 14.95 -37.17
C VAL A 259 3.38 15.93 -36.18
N ASP A 260 3.21 15.50 -34.93
CA ASP A 260 2.72 16.36 -33.86
C ASP A 260 3.71 17.51 -33.60
N THR A 261 3.27 18.73 -33.87
CA THR A 261 4.05 19.96 -33.68
C THR A 261 3.58 20.78 -32.48
N THR A 262 2.72 20.23 -31.62
CA THR A 262 2.12 20.96 -30.50
C THR A 262 3.19 21.61 -29.62
N GLU A 263 4.27 20.88 -29.29
CA GLU A 263 5.39 21.37 -28.48
C GLU A 263 6.30 22.40 -29.18
N LEU A 264 6.14 22.57 -30.50
CA LEU A 264 6.88 23.57 -31.26
C LEU A 264 6.18 24.93 -31.30
N LEU A 265 4.91 25.03 -30.87
CA LEU A 265 4.16 26.30 -30.89
C LEU A 265 4.96 27.43 -30.22
N GLY A 266 5.09 28.56 -30.90
CA GLY A 266 5.82 29.73 -30.43
C GLY A 266 7.34 29.64 -30.57
N LYS A 267 7.92 28.46 -30.81
CA LYS A 267 9.37 28.26 -30.93
C LYS A 267 9.88 28.67 -32.30
N ALA A 268 11.10 29.21 -32.32
CA ALA A 268 11.90 29.32 -33.53
C ALA A 268 12.33 27.90 -33.97
N VAL A 269 12.19 27.60 -35.25
CA VAL A 269 12.50 26.28 -35.82
C VAL A 269 13.40 26.40 -37.03
N LYS A 270 14.27 25.40 -37.22
CA LYS A 270 14.91 25.08 -38.51
C LYS A 270 14.02 24.04 -39.20
N TYR A 271 13.70 24.27 -40.47
CA TYR A 271 12.77 23.40 -41.17
C TYR A 271 13.09 23.24 -42.66
N PHE A 272 12.79 22.06 -43.20
CA PHE A 272 13.19 21.66 -44.56
C PHE A 272 11.96 21.43 -45.42
N VAL A 273 11.92 22.11 -46.56
CA VAL A 273 10.81 22.02 -47.50
C VAL A 273 11.27 21.37 -48.79
N LYS A 274 10.51 20.38 -49.25
CA LYS A 274 10.69 19.74 -50.56
C LYS A 274 9.62 20.21 -51.53
N GLN A 275 10.03 20.59 -52.73
CA GLN A 275 9.10 20.89 -53.82
C GLN A 275 8.67 19.58 -54.49
N VAL A 276 7.36 19.31 -54.51
CA VAL A 276 6.77 18.18 -55.23
C VAL A 276 5.73 18.73 -56.21
N GLY A 277 6.13 18.88 -57.47
CA GLY A 277 5.30 19.55 -58.47
C GLY A 277 5.13 21.05 -58.14
N SER A 278 3.89 21.49 -57.90
CA SER A 278 3.56 22.85 -57.47
C SER A 278 3.39 22.99 -55.94
N GLU A 279 3.46 21.90 -55.18
CA GLU A 279 3.22 21.90 -53.74
C GLU A 279 4.54 21.92 -52.95
N SER A 280 4.56 22.73 -51.89
CA SER A 280 5.65 22.77 -50.91
C SER A 280 5.31 21.86 -49.74
N LYS A 281 6.00 20.72 -49.61
CA LYS A 281 5.82 19.80 -48.49
C LYS A 281 6.88 20.05 -47.42
N LEU A 282 6.46 20.22 -46.16
CA LEU A 282 7.38 20.22 -45.03
C LEU A 282 7.84 18.77 -44.78
N VAL A 283 9.14 18.58 -44.76
CA VAL A 283 9.76 17.25 -44.60
C VAL A 283 10.21 17.05 -43.17
N TYR A 284 10.71 18.11 -42.55
CA TYR A 284 11.20 18.08 -41.19
C TYR A 284 11.18 19.48 -40.59
N ALA A 285 10.85 19.59 -39.31
CA ALA A 285 11.00 20.80 -38.52
C ALA A 285 11.51 20.43 -37.12
N CYS A 286 12.50 21.15 -36.63
CA CYS A 286 13.04 21.01 -35.29
C CYS A 286 13.27 22.38 -34.65
N GLU A 287 13.39 22.39 -33.33
CA GLU A 287 13.73 23.58 -32.57
C GLU A 287 15.08 24.17 -33.02
N ASP A 288 15.13 25.49 -33.20
CA ASP A 288 16.39 26.23 -33.36
C ASP A 288 16.87 26.67 -31.96
N TYR A 289 17.59 25.79 -31.25
CA TYR A 289 18.10 26.05 -29.89
C TYR A 289 18.98 27.31 -29.79
N ASP A 290 19.58 27.74 -30.90
CA ASP A 290 20.34 28.98 -30.93
C ASP A 290 19.47 30.23 -30.81
N ARG A 291 18.16 30.09 -31.02
CA ARG A 291 17.19 31.19 -31.03
C ARG A 291 16.13 31.11 -29.94
N ASN A 292 15.96 29.95 -29.29
CA ASN A 292 15.01 29.81 -28.19
C ASN A 292 15.70 29.87 -26.82
N SER A 293 14.99 30.39 -25.83
CA SER A 293 15.33 30.35 -24.43
C SER A 293 14.05 30.23 -23.60
N ASP A 294 13.95 29.16 -22.81
CA ASP A 294 12.82 28.91 -21.91
C ASP A 294 13.19 29.17 -20.44
N LEU A 295 12.22 29.66 -19.67
CA LEU A 295 12.24 29.68 -18.21
C LEU A 295 10.91 29.11 -17.70
N ILE A 296 10.96 28.10 -16.84
CA ILE A 296 9.77 27.53 -16.20
C ILE A 296 9.76 27.93 -14.73
N VAL A 297 8.65 28.47 -14.27
CA VAL A 297 8.41 28.86 -12.87
C VAL A 297 7.17 28.14 -12.37
N ASN A 298 7.32 27.33 -11.31
CA ASN A 298 6.19 26.62 -10.69
C ASN A 298 5.30 27.57 -9.89
N SER A 299 4.01 27.23 -9.73
CA SER A 299 3.05 28.06 -8.97
C SER A 299 3.50 28.33 -7.53
N ASP A 300 4.16 27.37 -6.89
CA ASP A 300 4.69 27.50 -5.52
C ASP A 300 5.77 28.59 -5.36
N ASP A 301 6.47 28.95 -6.44
CA ASP A 301 7.52 29.97 -6.44
C ASP A 301 7.02 31.32 -6.98
N LEU A 302 5.80 31.38 -7.51
CA LEU A 302 5.16 32.62 -7.98
C LEU A 302 4.64 33.45 -6.80
N GLN A 303 4.90 34.76 -6.81
CA GLN A 303 4.49 35.69 -5.76
C GLN A 303 3.31 36.56 -6.17
N SER A 304 3.41 37.21 -7.33
CA SER A 304 2.37 38.09 -7.84
C SER A 304 2.52 38.37 -9.32
N TYR A 305 1.42 38.82 -9.92
CA TYR A 305 1.37 39.40 -11.26
C TYR A 305 0.62 40.73 -11.20
N GLU A 306 1.31 41.82 -11.51
CA GLU A 306 0.72 43.16 -11.52
C GLU A 306 1.31 43.97 -12.66
N SER A 307 0.46 44.70 -13.40
CA SER A 307 0.90 45.58 -14.50
C SER A 307 1.88 44.90 -15.47
N ARG A 308 1.55 43.67 -15.92
CA ARG A 308 2.37 42.83 -16.81
C ARG A 308 3.71 42.38 -16.25
N THR A 309 3.89 42.46 -14.93
CA THR A 309 5.12 42.04 -14.27
C THR A 309 4.86 40.89 -13.33
N TYR A 310 5.54 39.77 -13.56
CA TYR A 310 5.62 38.64 -12.64
C TYR A 310 6.73 38.87 -11.62
N ARG A 311 6.47 38.48 -10.37
CA ARG A 311 7.46 38.33 -9.30
C ARG A 311 7.50 36.87 -8.88
N TYR A 312 8.69 36.30 -8.75
CA TYR A 312 8.87 34.91 -8.36
C TYR A 312 10.16 34.71 -7.55
N TYR A 313 10.27 33.59 -6.85
CA TYR A 313 11.51 33.19 -6.17
C TYR A 313 12.39 32.32 -7.09
N ASP A 314 13.67 32.66 -7.21
CA ASP A 314 14.66 31.82 -7.88
C ASP A 314 15.05 30.60 -7.00
N GLU A 315 15.92 29.74 -7.53
CA GLU A 315 16.44 28.56 -6.82
C GLU A 315 17.18 28.89 -5.50
N ASN A 316 17.56 30.15 -5.27
CA ASN A 316 18.25 30.64 -4.08
C ASN A 316 17.32 31.46 -3.16
N ASP A 317 16.00 31.35 -3.35
CA ASP A 317 14.95 32.08 -2.64
C ASP A 317 15.06 33.62 -2.79
N LYS A 318 15.68 34.12 -3.87
CA LYS A 318 15.72 35.54 -4.21
C LYS A 318 14.53 35.92 -5.09
N THR A 319 13.96 37.09 -4.83
CA THR A 319 12.90 37.62 -5.69
C THR A 319 13.47 38.11 -7.01
N GLU A 320 12.98 37.53 -8.10
CA GLU A 320 13.26 37.94 -9.48
C GLU A 320 12.00 38.51 -10.14
N THR A 321 12.18 39.25 -11.25
CA THR A 321 11.08 39.91 -11.96
C THR A 321 11.12 39.65 -13.45
N ILE A 322 9.95 39.43 -14.04
CA ILE A 322 9.77 39.32 -15.49
C ILE A 322 8.69 40.32 -15.92
N THR A 323 9.03 41.25 -16.81
CA THR A 323 8.07 42.22 -17.37
C THR A 323 7.75 41.86 -18.81
N LEU A 324 6.48 41.60 -19.10
CA LEU A 324 6.00 41.26 -20.44
C LEU A 324 5.83 42.50 -21.32
N LYS A 325 6.27 42.41 -22.58
CA LYS A 325 6.05 43.47 -23.58
C LYS A 325 4.60 43.49 -24.07
N PRO A 326 4.09 44.65 -24.53
CA PRO A 326 2.86 44.70 -25.32
C PRO A 326 2.95 43.77 -26.54
N GLY A 327 1.92 42.96 -26.77
CA GLY A 327 1.89 41.99 -27.89
C GLY A 327 2.52 40.63 -27.58
N CYS A 328 2.96 40.39 -26.34
CA CYS A 328 3.32 39.05 -25.87
C CYS A 328 2.11 38.10 -26.00
N SER A 329 2.35 36.88 -26.47
CA SER A 329 1.30 35.89 -26.70
C SER A 329 1.09 35.04 -25.46
N ILE A 330 -0.17 34.83 -25.06
CA ILE A 330 -0.51 34.05 -23.88
C ILE A 330 -1.23 32.77 -24.32
N ILE A 331 -0.67 31.62 -23.96
CA ILE A 331 -1.28 30.30 -24.14
C ILE A 331 -1.68 29.79 -22.77
N TYR A 332 -2.96 29.55 -22.52
CA TYR A 332 -3.47 29.02 -21.26
C TYR A 332 -4.03 27.63 -21.47
N ASN A 333 -3.47 26.64 -20.76
CA ASN A 333 -3.83 25.22 -20.88
C ASN A 333 -3.92 24.75 -22.34
N GLY A 334 -2.90 25.10 -23.13
CA GLY A 334 -2.73 24.67 -24.51
C GLY A 334 -3.39 25.54 -25.58
N ARG A 335 -4.31 26.46 -25.24
CA ARG A 335 -4.95 27.36 -26.22
C ARG A 335 -4.64 28.83 -25.99
N SER A 336 -4.55 29.60 -27.07
CA SER A 336 -4.33 31.03 -27.01
C SER A 336 -5.45 31.75 -26.30
N ASN A 337 -5.05 32.68 -25.42
CA ASN A 337 -5.92 33.62 -24.75
C ASN A 337 -5.45 35.04 -25.05
N ALA A 338 -5.69 35.48 -26.29
CA ALA A 338 -5.31 36.82 -26.76
C ALA A 338 -5.90 37.96 -25.90
N SER A 339 -7.00 37.71 -25.17
CA SER A 339 -7.61 38.69 -24.25
C SER A 339 -6.96 38.77 -22.87
N ALA A 340 -6.07 37.85 -22.49
CA ALA A 340 -5.50 37.77 -21.14
C ALA A 340 -4.77 39.06 -20.70
N LEU A 341 -4.07 39.74 -21.61
CA LEU A 341 -3.29 40.96 -21.31
C LEU A 341 -4.10 42.26 -21.24
N ILE A 342 -5.39 42.20 -21.56
CA ILE A 342 -6.31 43.35 -21.57
C ILE A 342 -7.53 43.15 -20.66
N SER A 343 -7.76 41.93 -20.19
CA SER A 343 -8.84 41.60 -19.26
C SER A 343 -8.33 41.69 -17.82
N GLU A 344 -8.91 42.60 -17.02
CA GLU A 344 -8.59 42.70 -15.58
C GLU A 344 -9.13 41.51 -14.76
N SER A 345 -9.98 40.67 -15.35
CA SER A 345 -10.62 39.53 -14.67
C SER A 345 -9.96 38.17 -14.93
N PHE A 346 -8.94 38.12 -15.79
CA PHE A 346 -8.26 36.85 -16.08
C PHE A 346 -7.11 36.63 -15.09
N ASP A 347 -7.09 35.48 -14.43
CA ASP A 347 -6.00 35.15 -13.52
C ASP A 347 -4.76 34.73 -14.30
N MET A 348 -3.68 35.46 -14.07
CA MET A 348 -2.38 35.23 -14.70
C MET A 348 -1.46 34.40 -13.80
N LEU A 349 -1.92 34.03 -12.60
CA LEU A 349 -1.22 33.20 -11.63
C LEU A 349 -1.96 31.86 -11.50
N PRO A 350 -1.39 30.74 -11.99
CA PRO A 350 -1.98 29.44 -11.75
C PRO A 350 -1.93 29.10 -10.26
N GLU A 351 -3.01 28.53 -9.71
CA GLU A 351 -3.02 28.04 -8.33
C GLU A 351 -2.15 26.78 -8.20
N ASP A 352 -2.25 25.88 -9.19
CA ASP A 352 -1.53 24.62 -9.21
C ASP A 352 -1.03 24.30 -10.61
N GLY A 353 0.28 24.44 -10.84
CA GLY A 353 0.88 24.21 -12.15
C GLY A 353 2.14 25.03 -12.35
N SER A 354 2.31 25.60 -13.54
CA SER A 354 3.54 26.34 -13.88
C SER A 354 3.32 27.37 -14.97
N ILE A 355 4.26 28.30 -15.08
CA ILE A 355 4.37 29.23 -16.21
C ILE A 355 5.69 28.99 -16.94
N ARG A 356 5.63 28.72 -18.25
CA ARG A 356 6.79 28.69 -19.14
C ARG A 356 6.86 30.00 -19.93
N PHE A 357 7.96 30.71 -19.78
CA PHE A 357 8.30 31.92 -20.53
C PHE A 357 9.26 31.57 -21.66
N LEU A 358 8.88 31.84 -22.90
CA LEU A 358 9.66 31.54 -24.09
C LEU A 358 10.09 32.83 -24.80
N ASP A 359 11.40 32.99 -24.95
CA ASP A 359 12.05 33.99 -25.81
C ASP A 359 12.50 33.25 -27.07
N ASN A 360 11.95 33.61 -28.22
CA ASN A 360 12.20 32.92 -29.50
C ASN A 360 13.14 33.70 -30.44
N ASN A 361 13.81 34.73 -29.92
CA ASN A 361 14.77 35.54 -30.67
C ASN A 361 16.06 35.88 -29.90
N LYS A 362 16.18 35.49 -28.62
CA LYS A 362 17.27 35.78 -27.67
C LYS A 362 17.51 37.26 -27.39
N ASP A 363 16.49 38.11 -27.48
CA ASP A 363 16.54 39.52 -27.08
C ASP A 363 16.40 39.73 -25.56
N ARG A 364 16.24 38.64 -24.80
CA ARG A 364 16.00 38.59 -23.34
C ARG A 364 14.64 39.16 -22.92
N VAL A 365 13.70 39.26 -23.85
CA VAL A 365 12.32 39.66 -23.63
C VAL A 365 11.40 38.56 -24.14
N TYR A 366 10.75 37.86 -23.21
CA TYR A 366 9.87 36.76 -23.58
C TYR A 366 8.75 37.16 -24.55
N ASP A 367 8.60 36.36 -25.59
CA ASP A 367 7.63 36.52 -26.67
C ASP A 367 6.32 35.80 -26.37
N VAL A 368 6.41 34.65 -25.70
CA VAL A 368 5.28 33.76 -25.42
C VAL A 368 5.28 33.34 -23.95
N VAL A 369 4.10 33.31 -23.34
CA VAL A 369 3.89 32.80 -21.99
C VAL A 369 2.89 31.66 -22.07
N PHE A 370 3.30 30.47 -21.61
CA PHE A 370 2.42 29.32 -21.45
C PHE A 370 2.07 29.20 -19.97
N ILE A 371 0.79 29.24 -19.65
CA ILE A 371 0.28 29.05 -18.30
C ILE A 371 -0.41 27.68 -18.27
N GLU A 372 0.09 26.82 -17.41
CA GLU A 372 -0.57 25.56 -17.06
C GLU A 372 -1.16 25.68 -15.67
N ASP A 373 -2.45 25.45 -15.58
CA ASP A 373 -3.22 25.54 -14.34
C ASP A 373 -4.13 24.33 -14.24
N TYR A 374 -3.90 23.52 -13.21
CA TYR A 374 -4.51 22.23 -13.01
C TYR A 374 -5.56 22.30 -11.91
N ASP A 375 -6.79 21.96 -12.26
CA ASP A 375 -7.84 21.72 -11.29
C ASP A 375 -7.82 20.23 -10.90
N THR A 376 -7.22 19.93 -9.74
CA THR A 376 -6.99 18.55 -9.31
C THR A 376 -8.18 18.00 -8.51
N PHE A 377 -8.61 16.79 -8.82
CA PHE A 377 -9.69 16.05 -8.16
C PHE A 377 -9.17 14.75 -7.55
N VAL A 378 -9.74 14.36 -6.42
CA VAL A 378 -9.75 12.95 -5.99
C VAL A 378 -11.02 12.33 -6.53
N ALA A 379 -10.94 11.42 -7.50
CA ALA A 379 -12.11 10.83 -8.11
C ALA A 379 -12.91 10.01 -7.08
N GLY A 380 -14.14 10.43 -6.77
CA GLY A 380 -15.08 9.70 -5.93
C GLY A 380 -15.96 8.82 -6.78
N ILE A 381 -17.14 9.32 -7.12
CA ILE A 381 -18.05 8.65 -8.07
C ILE A 381 -17.60 9.00 -9.50
N VAL A 382 -17.51 7.99 -10.35
CA VAL A 382 -17.22 8.15 -11.79
C VAL A 382 -18.41 7.62 -12.57
N ASP A 383 -19.13 8.52 -13.25
CA ASP A 383 -20.22 8.15 -14.16
C ASP A 383 -19.66 8.08 -15.58
N SER A 384 -19.36 6.86 -16.04
CA SER A 384 -18.85 6.62 -17.39
C SER A 384 -19.88 6.89 -18.49
N THR A 385 -21.18 6.89 -18.17
CA THR A 385 -22.24 7.13 -19.16
C THR A 385 -22.42 8.63 -19.38
N ALA A 386 -22.47 9.40 -18.29
CA ALA A 386 -22.56 10.86 -18.33
C ALA A 386 -21.20 11.54 -18.52
N MET A 387 -20.10 10.76 -18.57
CA MET A 387 -18.72 11.26 -18.59
C MET A 387 -18.44 12.30 -17.50
N THR A 388 -18.87 12.01 -16.27
CA THR A 388 -18.76 12.93 -15.13
C THR A 388 -17.93 12.33 -14.02
N VAL A 389 -16.98 13.11 -13.50
CA VAL A 389 -16.19 12.78 -12.31
C VAL A 389 -16.63 13.68 -11.16
N TYR A 390 -16.98 13.08 -10.04
CA TYR A 390 -17.32 13.77 -8.79
C TYR A 390 -16.12 13.73 -7.85
N ASP A 391 -15.84 14.82 -7.15
CA ASP A 391 -14.78 14.84 -6.15
C ASP A 391 -15.17 13.99 -4.93
N ALA A 392 -14.23 13.20 -4.40
CA ALA A 392 -14.41 12.40 -3.21
C ALA A 392 -14.44 13.24 -1.94
N ASN A 393 -13.81 14.42 -1.96
CA ASN A 393 -13.63 15.30 -0.81
C ASN A 393 -14.62 16.48 -0.79
N ASP A 394 -15.33 16.73 -1.91
CA ASP A 394 -16.39 17.72 -2.00
C ASP A 394 -17.59 17.20 -2.83
N ASN A 395 -18.70 16.94 -2.14
CA ASN A 395 -19.93 16.38 -2.71
C ASN A 395 -20.64 17.29 -3.75
N ILE A 396 -20.25 18.56 -3.86
CA ILE A 396 -20.80 19.51 -4.85
C ILE A 396 -19.92 19.56 -6.10
N ARG A 397 -18.61 19.46 -5.91
CA ARG A 397 -17.60 19.63 -6.96
C ARG A 397 -17.62 18.44 -7.92
N ARG A 398 -17.77 18.74 -9.21
CA ARG A 398 -17.80 17.74 -10.30
C ARG A 398 -17.35 18.35 -11.61
N PHE A 399 -16.81 17.51 -12.49
CA PHE A 399 -16.46 17.89 -13.85
C PHE A 399 -17.18 16.98 -14.86
N ASN A 400 -17.88 17.58 -15.83
CA ASN A 400 -18.52 16.85 -16.92
C ASN A 400 -17.74 17.06 -18.22
N PHE A 401 -17.32 15.95 -18.83
CA PHE A 401 -16.46 15.94 -20.00
C PHE A 401 -17.21 15.65 -21.32
N SER A 402 -18.54 15.47 -21.30
CA SER A 402 -19.27 14.90 -22.45
C SER A 402 -19.17 15.79 -23.69
N THR A 403 -19.35 17.10 -23.54
CA THR A 403 -19.28 18.05 -24.67
C THR A 403 -17.91 18.08 -25.32
N LEU A 404 -16.84 18.01 -24.52
CA LEU A 404 -15.46 18.00 -25.01
C LEU A 404 -15.12 16.69 -25.73
N PHE A 405 -15.60 15.57 -25.18
CA PHE A 405 -15.44 14.25 -25.79
C PHE A 405 -16.15 14.18 -27.15
N GLU A 406 -17.40 14.66 -27.25
CA GLU A 406 -18.16 14.68 -28.50
C GLU A 406 -17.49 15.52 -29.60
N LYS A 407 -16.82 16.62 -29.21
CA LYS A 407 -16.08 17.50 -30.12
C LYS A 407 -14.68 16.97 -30.49
N GLY A 408 -14.18 15.92 -29.80
CA GLY A 408 -12.80 15.44 -29.97
C GLY A 408 -11.75 16.32 -29.31
N ASN A 409 -12.13 17.21 -28.39
CA ASN A 409 -11.25 18.17 -27.73
C ASN A 409 -10.87 17.77 -26.29
N LEU A 410 -11.03 16.49 -25.97
CA LEU A 410 -10.69 15.91 -24.67
C LEU A 410 -9.50 14.96 -24.83
N ILE A 411 -8.37 15.30 -24.23
CA ILE A 411 -7.16 14.47 -24.21
C ILE A 411 -7.00 13.87 -22.83
N LEU A 412 -6.95 12.53 -22.74
CA LEU A 412 -6.67 11.82 -21.50
C LEU A 412 -5.29 11.18 -21.62
N THR A 413 -4.46 11.38 -20.61
CA THR A 413 -3.15 10.75 -20.48
C THR A 413 -2.93 10.20 -19.08
N THR A 414 -1.98 9.28 -18.97
CA THR A 414 -1.35 8.94 -17.68
C THR A 414 -0.31 10.01 -17.32
N GLU A 415 0.17 10.00 -16.08
CA GLU A 415 1.28 10.88 -15.65
C GLU A 415 2.56 10.75 -16.51
N THR A 416 2.71 9.66 -17.26
CA THR A 416 3.86 9.43 -18.18
C THR A 416 3.63 9.97 -19.60
N GLY A 417 2.51 10.65 -19.86
CA GLY A 417 2.15 11.16 -21.18
C GLY A 417 1.51 10.14 -22.13
N LYS A 418 1.42 8.86 -21.73
CA LYS A 418 0.72 7.83 -22.54
C LYS A 418 -0.78 8.10 -22.60
N ALA A 419 -1.37 8.00 -23.80
CA ALA A 419 -2.80 8.11 -24.01
C ALA A 419 -3.60 7.15 -23.13
N ALA A 420 -4.70 7.64 -22.56
CA ALA A 420 -5.60 6.90 -21.69
C ALA A 420 -7.06 7.05 -22.17
N GLU A 421 -7.90 6.11 -21.78
CA GLU A 421 -9.35 6.17 -22.01
C GLU A 421 -10.07 6.61 -20.73
N PHE A 422 -11.31 7.12 -20.83
CA PHE A 422 -12.10 7.56 -19.66
C PHE A 422 -12.24 6.48 -18.57
N LYS A 423 -12.29 5.20 -18.96
CA LYS A 423 -12.32 4.05 -18.05
C LYS A 423 -11.09 3.92 -17.13
N ALA A 424 -10.00 4.63 -17.43
CA ALA A 424 -8.82 4.66 -16.60
C ALA A 424 -9.04 5.45 -15.30
N ILE A 425 -9.98 6.40 -15.30
CA ILE A 425 -10.37 7.14 -14.11
C ILE A 425 -11.27 6.25 -13.26
N LYS A 426 -10.81 5.91 -12.06
CA LYS A 426 -11.54 5.07 -11.10
C LYS A 426 -11.73 5.83 -9.80
N ALA A 427 -12.65 5.36 -8.97
CA ALA A 427 -12.74 5.84 -7.59
C ALA A 427 -11.36 5.70 -6.91
N GLY A 428 -10.88 6.77 -6.29
CA GLY A 428 -9.55 6.91 -5.69
C GLY A 428 -8.46 7.43 -6.62
N SER A 429 -8.67 7.51 -7.93
CA SER A 429 -7.69 8.11 -8.87
C SER A 429 -7.50 9.60 -8.56
N ILE A 430 -6.26 10.07 -8.65
CA ILE A 430 -5.98 11.50 -8.70
C ILE A 430 -6.08 11.95 -10.15
N VAL A 431 -6.79 13.04 -10.41
CA VAL A 431 -7.05 13.53 -11.76
C VAL A 431 -6.72 15.03 -11.80
N SER A 432 -5.68 15.41 -12.53
CA SER A 432 -5.32 16.82 -12.76
C SER A 432 -5.91 17.29 -14.10
N ILE A 433 -6.77 18.31 -14.05
CA ILE A 433 -7.56 18.79 -15.20
C ILE A 433 -7.03 20.16 -15.64
N ALA A 434 -6.49 20.25 -16.85
CA ALA A 434 -6.09 21.51 -17.49
C ALA A 434 -7.14 21.90 -18.55
N MET A 435 -8.00 22.85 -18.20
CA MET A 435 -9.04 23.39 -19.09
C MET A 435 -8.58 24.69 -19.74
N SER A 436 -8.75 24.83 -21.06
CA SER A 436 -8.47 26.09 -21.74
C SER A 436 -9.40 27.22 -21.28
N ALA A 437 -8.93 28.47 -21.37
CA ALA A 437 -9.69 29.63 -20.91
C ALA A 437 -11.02 29.84 -21.67
N ASP A 438 -11.11 29.36 -22.91
CA ASP A 438 -12.32 29.37 -23.73
C ASP A 438 -13.26 28.17 -23.48
N GLY A 439 -12.83 27.19 -22.67
CA GLY A 439 -13.58 25.97 -22.35
C GLY A 439 -13.70 24.98 -23.51
N GLU A 440 -12.97 25.18 -24.60
CA GLU A 440 -13.07 24.38 -25.83
C GLU A 440 -12.05 23.25 -25.91
N TYR A 441 -11.06 23.17 -25.01
CA TYR A 441 -10.07 22.09 -24.94
C TYR A 441 -9.74 21.71 -23.50
N CYS A 442 -9.55 20.41 -23.27
CA CYS A 442 -9.23 19.89 -21.95
C CYS A 442 -8.22 18.76 -22.02
N ARG A 443 -7.16 18.88 -21.23
CA ARG A 443 -6.20 17.81 -20.97
C ARG A 443 -6.42 17.28 -19.56
N VAL A 444 -6.58 15.97 -19.43
CA VAL A 444 -6.83 15.28 -18.18
C VAL A 444 -5.72 14.28 -17.94
N ILE A 445 -5.03 14.42 -16.82
CA ILE A 445 -3.91 13.55 -16.45
C ILE A 445 -4.36 12.67 -15.28
N VAL A 446 -4.38 11.36 -15.50
CA VAL A 446 -4.71 10.36 -14.47
C VAL A 446 -3.41 9.97 -13.77
N CYS A 447 -3.27 10.35 -12.51
CA CYS A 447 -2.10 10.09 -11.68
C CYS A 447 -2.34 8.88 -10.78
N ASN A 448 -1.44 7.89 -10.85
CA ASN A 448 -1.50 6.67 -10.03
C ASN A 448 -0.29 6.47 -9.12
N THR A 449 0.68 7.37 -9.19
CA THR A 449 1.88 7.37 -8.36
C THR A 449 1.50 7.46 -6.89
N LYS A 450 2.03 6.50 -6.11
CA LYS A 450 1.85 6.45 -4.67
C LYS A 450 3.12 6.03 -3.95
N ILE A 451 3.33 6.61 -2.79
CA ILE A 451 4.48 6.32 -1.92
C ILE A 451 3.94 5.94 -0.54
N LYS A 452 4.34 4.79 -0.04
CA LYS A 452 4.09 4.40 1.35
C LYS A 452 5.32 4.76 2.18
N GLY A 453 5.13 5.51 3.27
CA GLY A 453 6.22 5.95 4.12
C GLY A 453 5.78 6.41 5.50
N GLU A 454 6.73 6.54 6.43
CA GLU A 454 6.49 7.07 7.76
C GLU A 454 6.55 8.60 7.76
N VAL A 455 5.52 9.23 8.31
CA VAL A 455 5.43 10.65 8.55
C VAL A 455 6.43 11.05 9.63
N LYS A 456 7.46 11.80 9.27
CA LYS A 456 8.47 12.33 10.19
C LYS A 456 8.10 13.71 10.75
N SER A 457 7.41 14.53 9.96
CA SER A 457 6.87 15.83 10.39
C SER A 457 5.67 16.23 9.53
N VAL A 458 4.77 17.03 10.11
CA VAL A 458 3.58 17.55 9.46
C VAL A 458 3.58 19.07 9.63
N GLY A 459 3.52 19.80 8.52
CA GLY A 459 3.30 21.23 8.45
C GLY A 459 1.88 21.57 8.00
N LYS A 460 1.63 22.85 7.68
CA LYS A 460 0.31 23.30 7.19
C LYS A 460 0.03 22.80 5.77
N ASP A 461 1.06 22.82 4.92
CA ASP A 461 1.03 22.57 3.48
C ASP A 461 2.16 21.60 3.06
N GLU A 462 2.77 20.90 4.01
CA GLU A 462 3.86 19.96 3.76
C GLU A 462 3.80 18.75 4.69
N ILE A 463 4.18 17.58 4.16
CA ILE A 463 4.36 16.35 4.92
C ILE A 463 5.76 15.81 4.60
N LYS A 464 6.52 15.48 5.64
CA LYS A 464 7.82 14.82 5.49
C LYS A 464 7.63 13.31 5.60
N LEU A 465 7.77 12.59 4.49
CA LEU A 465 7.71 11.12 4.43
C LEU A 465 9.13 10.57 4.31
N ASP A 466 9.52 9.71 5.24
CA ASP A 466 10.84 9.06 5.28
C ASP A 466 12.03 10.02 5.12
N GLY A 467 11.86 11.27 5.56
CA GLY A 467 12.88 12.33 5.49
C GLY A 467 12.76 13.27 4.29
N ILE A 468 11.93 12.96 3.30
CA ILE A 468 11.67 13.80 2.12
C ILE A 468 10.44 14.66 2.37
N ASP A 469 10.54 15.99 2.23
CA ASP A 469 9.37 16.87 2.32
C ASP A 469 8.64 16.94 0.98
N TYR A 470 7.33 16.68 1.05
CA TYR A 470 6.38 16.82 -0.04
C TYR A 470 5.41 17.94 0.30
N LYS A 471 5.10 18.78 -0.68
CA LYS A 471 4.00 19.73 -0.58
C LYS A 471 2.66 19.00 -0.64
N VAL A 472 1.64 19.58 -0.03
CA VAL A 472 0.27 19.05 -0.05
C VAL A 472 -0.55 19.92 -0.98
N ASN A 473 -1.33 19.29 -1.87
CA ASN A 473 -2.31 20.00 -2.68
C ASN A 473 -3.50 20.35 -1.78
N LEU A 474 -3.59 21.60 -1.35
CA LEU A 474 -4.63 22.04 -0.40
C LEU A 474 -6.03 22.07 -1.02
N ASN A 475 -6.16 22.07 -2.35
CA ASN A 475 -7.45 22.03 -3.03
C ASN A 475 -8.12 20.66 -2.86
N THR A 476 -7.34 19.58 -2.84
CA THR A 476 -7.83 18.22 -2.62
C THR A 476 -7.64 17.73 -1.19
N CYS A 477 -6.64 18.23 -0.48
CA CYS A 477 -6.35 17.89 0.91
C CYS A 477 -6.30 19.15 1.80
N PRO A 478 -7.45 19.81 2.05
CA PRO A 478 -7.49 21.09 2.76
C PRO A 478 -7.12 20.99 4.24
N THR A 479 -7.12 19.78 4.81
CA THR A 479 -6.73 19.55 6.21
C THR A 479 -5.83 18.32 6.29
N VAL A 480 -4.60 18.53 6.78
CA VAL A 480 -3.67 17.43 7.08
C VAL A 480 -4.01 16.86 8.46
N THR A 481 -4.60 15.66 8.49
CA THR A 481 -5.03 14.95 9.69
C THR A 481 -4.00 13.93 10.18
N THR A 482 -3.05 13.53 9.33
CA THR A 482 -1.96 12.64 9.72
C THR A 482 -0.99 13.28 10.72
N ARG A 483 -0.18 12.47 11.40
CA ARG A 483 0.72 12.87 12.47
C ARG A 483 2.08 12.21 12.38
N PRO A 484 3.13 12.81 12.97
CA PRO A 484 4.42 12.17 13.09
C PRO A 484 4.34 10.76 13.71
N GLY A 485 5.05 9.80 13.10
CA GLY A 485 5.06 8.38 13.44
C GLY A 485 3.95 7.55 12.77
N GLU A 486 3.05 8.15 11.99
CA GLU A 486 2.10 7.41 11.16
C GLU A 486 2.74 6.89 9.89
N THR A 487 2.36 5.70 9.45
CA THR A 487 2.64 5.25 8.09
C THR A 487 1.46 5.59 7.22
N ILE A 488 1.69 6.37 6.15
CA ILE A 488 0.64 6.68 5.18
C ILE A 488 1.01 6.13 3.81
N THR A 489 0.02 5.88 2.97
CA THR A 489 0.17 5.75 1.51
C THR A 489 -0.28 7.06 0.90
N ALA A 490 0.67 7.88 0.46
CA ALA A 490 0.41 9.17 -0.18
C ALA A 490 0.23 9.01 -1.70
N TYR A 491 -0.75 9.69 -2.26
CA TYR A 491 -1.09 9.74 -3.68
C TYR A 491 -0.79 11.14 -4.23
N PHE A 492 -0.15 11.21 -5.38
CA PHE A 492 0.41 12.45 -5.92
C PHE A 492 -0.37 12.96 -7.14
N ASP A 493 -0.45 14.28 -7.27
CA ASP A 493 -0.90 14.95 -8.49
C ASP A 493 0.23 15.07 -9.53
N MET A 494 -0.07 15.69 -10.67
CA MET A 494 0.90 15.89 -11.76
C MET A 494 2.10 16.76 -11.34
N ASN A 495 1.95 17.64 -10.36
CA ASN A 495 3.00 18.52 -9.87
C ASN A 495 3.83 17.89 -8.74
N GLY A 496 3.56 16.63 -8.38
CA GLY A 496 4.26 15.91 -7.32
C GLY A 496 3.85 16.34 -5.91
N LYS A 497 2.71 17.03 -5.74
CA LYS A 497 2.14 17.34 -4.43
C LYS A 497 1.24 16.19 -3.97
N ILE A 498 1.16 15.98 -2.66
CA ILE A 498 0.26 14.99 -2.06
C ILE A 498 -1.18 15.50 -2.21
N ALA A 499 -1.95 14.86 -3.09
CA ALA A 499 -3.36 15.19 -3.34
C ALA A 499 -4.32 14.35 -2.48
N ASN A 500 -3.89 13.17 -2.05
CA ASN A 500 -4.63 12.35 -1.09
C ASN A 500 -3.67 11.45 -0.31
N TYR A 501 -4.09 10.92 0.83
CA TYR A 501 -3.36 9.85 1.51
C TYR A 501 -4.29 8.95 2.33
N GLU A 502 -3.85 7.72 2.51
CA GLU A 502 -4.48 6.76 3.40
C GLU A 502 -3.56 6.47 4.58
N ILE A 503 -4.06 6.64 5.80
CA ILE A 503 -3.33 6.23 7.01
C ILE A 503 -3.39 4.71 7.11
N SER A 504 -2.22 4.07 7.18
CA SER A 504 -2.16 2.62 7.34
C SER A 504 -2.74 2.22 8.70
N PRO A 505 -3.66 1.24 8.77
CA PRO A 505 -4.21 0.79 10.03
C PRO A 505 -3.09 0.26 10.92
N ARG A 506 -3.07 0.73 12.18
CA ARG A 506 -2.12 0.27 13.18
C ARG A 506 -2.62 -1.01 13.83
N ASP A 507 -1.72 -1.94 14.11
CA ASP A 507 -1.99 -3.05 15.02
C ASP A 507 -1.90 -2.54 16.46
N ALA A 508 -2.94 -1.81 16.89
CA ALA A 508 -3.07 -1.28 18.23
C ALA A 508 -3.75 -2.30 19.14
N GLU A 509 -3.08 -2.68 20.22
CA GLU A 509 -3.56 -3.69 21.17
C GLU A 509 -3.57 -3.12 22.60
N VAL A 510 -4.64 -3.39 23.35
CA VAL A 510 -4.64 -3.13 24.79
C VAL A 510 -3.97 -4.28 25.52
N VAL A 511 -2.94 -3.97 26.28
CA VAL A 511 -2.15 -4.91 27.08
C VAL A 511 -2.13 -4.49 28.54
N TYR A 512 -1.86 -5.42 29.45
CA TYR A 512 -1.55 -5.13 30.83
C TYR A 512 -0.04 -5.13 31.02
N LEU A 513 0.57 -3.97 31.25
CA LEU A 513 2.00 -3.87 31.59
C LEU A 513 2.24 -4.53 32.94
N ILE A 514 3.16 -5.48 32.96
CA ILE A 514 3.61 -6.17 34.17
C ILE A 514 4.88 -5.53 34.70
N ASN A 515 5.88 -5.39 33.84
CA ASN A 515 7.16 -4.77 34.18
C ASN A 515 7.86 -4.25 32.91
N ALA A 516 8.84 -3.37 33.05
CA ALA A 516 9.69 -2.91 31.95
C ALA A 516 11.10 -2.62 32.45
N ASP A 517 12.09 -2.87 31.60
CA ASP A 517 13.49 -2.56 31.92
C ASP A 517 14.31 -2.29 30.66
N ILE A 518 15.38 -1.51 30.81
CA ILE A 518 16.35 -1.26 29.75
C ILE A 518 17.47 -2.28 29.88
N ILE A 519 17.66 -3.07 28.85
CA ILE A 519 18.70 -4.10 28.81
C ILE A 519 19.73 -3.70 27.76
N THR A 520 20.98 -3.54 28.19
CA THR A 520 22.12 -3.37 27.29
C THR A 520 22.78 -4.72 27.04
N LYS A 521 22.86 -5.15 25.78
CA LYS A 521 23.64 -6.33 25.36
C LYS A 521 24.59 -5.94 24.23
N ALA A 522 25.89 -6.15 24.46
CA ALA A 522 26.94 -5.79 23.52
C ALA A 522 26.85 -4.33 23.04
N PHE A 523 26.32 -4.11 21.82
CA PHE A 523 26.20 -2.81 21.15
C PHE A 523 24.76 -2.28 21.05
N THR A 524 23.76 -3.00 21.58
CA THR A 524 22.35 -2.55 21.56
C THR A 524 21.85 -2.28 22.97
N THR A 525 21.01 -1.25 23.10
CA THR A 525 20.33 -0.88 24.34
C THR A 525 18.86 -0.79 24.03
N ASP A 526 18.09 -1.77 24.51
CA ASP A 526 16.68 -1.93 24.15
C ASP A 526 15.82 -1.80 25.40
N LEU A 527 14.70 -1.08 25.30
CA LEU A 527 13.65 -1.12 26.31
C LEU A 527 12.76 -2.34 26.04
N LYS A 528 12.58 -3.18 27.07
CA LYS A 528 11.69 -4.34 27.03
C LYS A 528 10.52 -4.13 27.95
N MET A 529 9.32 -4.51 27.50
CA MET A 529 8.11 -4.50 28.30
C MET A 529 7.56 -5.93 28.42
N ARG A 530 7.51 -6.47 29.64
CA ARG A 530 6.78 -7.71 29.94
C ARG A 530 5.31 -7.34 30.13
N VAL A 531 4.43 -7.92 29.31
CA VAL A 531 3.00 -7.57 29.27
C VAL A 531 2.14 -8.84 29.24
N CYS A 532 0.93 -8.77 29.79
CA CYS A 532 -0.14 -9.71 29.48
C CYS A 532 -0.96 -9.14 28.33
N ASN A 533 -0.99 -9.86 27.20
CA ASN A 533 -1.65 -9.42 25.99
C ASN A 533 -3.17 -9.66 26.04
N SER A 534 -3.87 -9.20 25.01
CA SER A 534 -5.34 -9.23 24.99
C SER A 534 -5.95 -10.62 24.79
N SER A 535 -5.10 -11.64 24.59
CA SER A 535 -5.46 -13.06 24.59
C SER A 535 -5.17 -13.74 25.94
N GLY A 536 -4.55 -13.03 26.88
CA GLY A 536 -4.19 -13.52 28.21
C GLY A 536 -2.83 -14.19 28.32
N GLY A 537 -2.05 -14.22 27.23
CA GLY A 537 -0.67 -14.71 27.25
C GLY A 537 0.29 -13.64 27.74
N VAL A 538 1.33 -14.05 28.48
CA VAL A 538 2.42 -13.14 28.86
C VAL A 538 3.51 -13.18 27.78
N GLU A 539 3.95 -12.00 27.34
CA GLU A 539 5.02 -11.85 26.36
C GLU A 539 5.94 -10.68 26.70
N VAL A 540 7.08 -10.61 26.01
CA VAL A 540 8.04 -9.52 26.12
C VAL A 540 8.09 -8.76 24.80
N LEU A 541 7.62 -7.52 24.82
CA LEU A 541 7.67 -6.59 23.70
C LEU A 541 8.98 -5.81 23.71
N LEU A 542 9.55 -5.60 22.52
CA LEU A 542 10.69 -4.70 22.30
C LEU A 542 10.19 -3.33 21.85
N CYS A 543 10.71 -2.26 22.43
CA CYS A 543 10.43 -0.91 21.98
C CYS A 543 11.41 -0.45 20.90
N ASP A 544 10.91 0.36 19.98
CA ASP A 544 11.74 1.17 19.07
C ASP A 544 12.61 2.16 19.89
N ASP A 545 13.75 2.59 19.35
CA ASP A 545 14.65 3.57 19.96
C ASP A 545 13.93 4.88 20.30
N LYS A 546 12.87 5.20 19.52
CA LYS A 546 12.03 6.37 19.74
C LYS A 546 10.55 6.01 19.71
N VAL A 547 9.90 6.13 20.86
CA VAL A 547 8.51 5.75 21.07
C VAL A 547 7.65 7.00 21.26
N TYR A 548 6.47 7.04 20.64
CA TYR A 548 5.45 8.05 20.94
C TYR A 548 4.65 7.64 22.17
N VAL A 549 4.80 8.35 23.28
CA VAL A 549 4.01 8.14 24.50
C VAL A 549 2.98 9.25 24.61
N ASN A 550 1.69 8.92 24.53
CA ASN A 550 0.58 9.88 24.49
C ASN A 550 0.80 11.00 23.46
N ASP A 551 1.11 10.59 22.22
CA ASP A 551 1.43 11.48 21.07
C ASP A 551 2.70 12.33 21.21
N VAL A 552 3.48 12.19 22.30
CA VAL A 552 4.76 12.88 22.49
C VAL A 552 5.91 11.92 22.25
N ARG A 553 6.83 12.28 21.34
CA ARG A 553 8.00 11.45 21.04
C ARG A 553 8.99 11.45 22.21
N LYS A 554 9.43 10.27 22.63
CA LYS A 554 10.34 10.03 23.76
C LYS A 554 11.43 9.02 23.38
N ASP A 555 12.61 9.17 23.97
CA ASP A 555 13.62 8.12 23.95
C ASP A 555 13.27 7.03 24.98
N ILE A 556 13.90 5.87 24.84
CA ILE A 556 13.64 4.71 25.70
C ILE A 556 13.85 4.96 27.21
N THR A 557 14.70 5.92 27.60
CA THR A 557 14.95 6.26 29.02
C THR A 557 13.77 7.05 29.59
N ASP A 558 13.30 8.04 28.83
CA ASP A 558 12.10 8.81 29.16
C ASP A 558 10.85 7.92 29.19
N VAL A 559 10.73 6.98 28.25
CA VAL A 559 9.62 6.01 28.24
C VAL A 559 9.61 5.21 29.54
N LEU A 560 10.75 4.62 29.93
CA LEU A 560 10.85 3.87 31.19
C LEU A 560 10.49 4.74 32.40
N ALA A 561 10.92 6.01 32.42
CA ALA A 561 10.57 6.94 33.50
C ALA A 561 9.06 7.21 33.58
N ILE A 562 8.38 7.35 32.44
CA ILE A 562 6.92 7.48 32.37
C ILE A 562 6.23 6.21 32.89
N LEU A 563 6.72 5.02 32.50
CA LEU A 563 6.17 3.74 32.96
C LEU A 563 6.36 3.51 34.48
N LYS A 564 7.31 4.19 35.11
CA LYS A 564 7.50 4.23 36.58
C LYS A 564 6.58 5.22 37.29
N SER A 565 5.90 6.10 36.56
CA SER A 565 5.02 7.15 37.09
C SER A 565 5.63 7.96 38.25
N GLY A 566 6.93 8.27 38.17
CA GLY A 566 7.66 9.02 39.20
C GLY A 566 8.17 8.19 40.39
N GLY A 567 7.96 6.87 40.40
CA GLY A 567 8.51 5.93 41.38
C GLY A 567 9.87 5.33 40.99
N THR A 568 10.34 4.37 41.79
CA THR A 568 11.59 3.61 41.52
C THR A 568 11.34 2.34 40.70
N THR A 569 10.13 1.78 40.78
CA THR A 569 9.68 0.57 40.07
C THR A 569 8.62 0.92 39.03
N VAL A 570 8.48 0.09 38.00
CA VAL A 570 7.41 0.24 36.99
C VAL A 570 6.04 0.14 37.68
N GLN A 571 5.07 0.92 37.23
CA GLN A 571 3.69 0.83 37.69
C GLN A 571 2.90 -0.11 36.75
N PRO A 572 2.49 -1.30 37.22
CA PRO A 572 1.68 -2.21 36.41
C PRO A 572 0.29 -1.62 36.12
N GLY A 573 -0.24 -1.88 34.93
CA GLY A 573 -1.52 -1.32 34.51
C GLY A 573 -1.82 -1.49 33.03
N LEU A 574 -3.06 -1.23 32.64
CA LEU A 574 -3.45 -1.28 31.23
C LEU A 574 -2.85 -0.12 30.43
N MET A 575 -2.56 -0.39 29.16
CA MET A 575 -2.18 0.59 28.16
C MET A 575 -2.50 0.08 26.77
N THR A 576 -2.59 0.98 25.81
CA THR A 576 -2.61 0.62 24.39
C THR A 576 -1.19 0.70 23.85
N VAL A 577 -0.74 -0.32 23.13
CA VAL A 577 0.53 -0.33 22.41
C VAL A 577 0.26 -0.51 20.92
N ALA A 578 1.07 0.11 20.07
CA ALA A 578 1.08 -0.16 18.64
C ALA A 578 2.49 -0.56 18.19
N ARG A 579 2.54 -1.50 17.25
CA ARG A 579 3.78 -2.04 16.69
C ARG A 579 4.01 -1.50 15.28
N ASN A 580 5.27 -1.25 14.93
CA ASN A 580 5.68 -0.94 13.56
C ASN A 580 5.73 -2.22 12.69
N THR A 581 6.09 -2.11 11.42
CA THR A 581 6.18 -3.26 10.50
C THR A 581 7.24 -4.29 10.87
N GLU A 582 8.20 -3.92 11.74
CA GLU A 582 9.23 -4.81 12.28
C GLU A 582 8.81 -5.49 13.58
N GLY A 583 7.60 -5.18 14.08
CA GLY A 583 7.07 -5.72 15.33
C GLY A 583 7.53 -4.98 16.59
N LEU A 584 8.29 -3.89 16.46
CA LEU A 584 8.73 -3.07 17.60
C LEU A 584 7.63 -2.12 18.05
N VAL A 585 7.46 -1.95 19.37
CA VAL A 585 6.53 -0.98 19.95
C VAL A 585 7.05 0.42 19.67
N ASN A 586 6.36 1.15 18.80
CA ASN A 586 6.70 2.53 18.44
C ASN A 586 5.71 3.54 19.03
N ARG A 587 4.63 3.08 19.67
CA ARG A 587 3.63 3.95 20.32
C ARG A 587 3.00 3.30 21.54
N ILE A 588 2.78 4.12 22.56
CA ILE A 588 2.14 3.76 23.83
C ILE A 588 1.12 4.85 24.18
N TYR A 589 -0.11 4.45 24.48
CA TYR A 589 -1.07 5.28 25.19
C TYR A 589 -1.23 4.73 26.60
N THR A 590 -0.73 5.48 27.58
CA THR A 590 -1.04 5.19 28.99
C THR A 590 -2.51 5.50 29.26
N VAL A 591 -3.07 5.01 30.36
CA VAL A 591 -4.44 5.37 30.76
C VAL A 591 -4.60 6.90 30.79
N HIS A 592 -5.56 7.41 30.02
CA HIS A 592 -5.85 8.84 29.93
C HIS A 592 -6.40 9.37 31.25
N THR A 593 -5.85 10.50 31.70
CA THR A 593 -6.21 11.16 32.98
C THR A 593 -6.91 12.51 32.79
N GLY A 594 -7.02 12.99 31.55
CA GLY A 594 -7.69 14.25 31.20
C GLY A 594 -9.22 14.10 31.05
N THR A 595 -9.84 15.05 30.34
CA THR A 595 -11.29 14.98 30.04
C THR A 595 -11.59 14.01 28.91
N ALA A 596 -12.85 13.56 28.81
CA ALA A 596 -13.32 12.68 27.74
C ALA A 596 -13.08 13.27 26.34
N GLU A 597 -13.21 14.59 26.17
CA GLU A 597 -13.03 15.28 24.89
C GLU A 597 -11.58 15.31 24.41
N THR A 598 -10.62 15.15 25.33
CA THR A 598 -9.18 15.16 25.04
C THR A 598 -8.58 13.76 24.96
N CYS A 599 -9.39 12.71 25.17
CA CYS A 599 -8.94 11.33 25.10
C CYS A 599 -8.75 10.90 23.65
N HIS A 600 -7.56 10.40 23.32
CA HIS A 600 -7.27 9.84 22.00
C HIS A 600 -8.15 8.61 21.73
N GLU A 601 -8.56 8.38 20.48
CA GLU A 601 -9.46 7.27 20.12
C GLU A 601 -8.86 5.89 20.44
N GLU A 602 -7.54 5.73 20.24
CA GLU A 602 -6.79 4.51 20.58
C GLU A 602 -6.45 4.43 22.09
N ALA A 603 -6.61 5.50 22.86
CA ALA A 603 -6.34 5.48 24.30
C ALA A 603 -7.51 4.89 25.08
N ILE A 604 -7.19 4.39 26.27
CA ILE A 604 -8.18 3.96 27.25
C ILE A 604 -8.28 4.97 28.39
N MET A 605 -9.48 5.18 28.90
CA MET A 605 -9.75 6.03 30.05
C MET A 605 -10.43 5.22 31.14
N GLN A 606 -10.02 5.39 32.39
CA GLN A 606 -10.69 4.73 33.52
C GLN A 606 -12.12 5.25 33.63
N ASN A 607 -13.10 4.33 33.62
CA ASN A 607 -14.51 4.65 33.79
C ASN A 607 -14.90 4.68 35.28
N THR A 608 -14.69 3.55 35.95
CA THR A 608 -15.04 3.37 37.37
C THR A 608 -14.09 2.38 38.03
N LYS A 609 -13.68 2.68 39.27
CA LYS A 609 -13.03 1.74 40.18
C LYS A 609 -14.06 1.32 41.23
N LEU A 610 -14.36 0.03 41.27
CA LEU A 610 -15.36 -0.57 42.14
C LEU A 610 -14.64 -1.29 43.29
N GLU A 611 -15.18 -1.10 44.49
CA GLU A 611 -14.77 -1.82 45.70
C GLU A 611 -15.78 -2.95 46.00
N SER A 612 -15.46 -3.78 47.00
CA SER A 612 -16.18 -5.01 47.35
C SER A 612 -17.63 -4.82 47.86
N ASN A 613 -18.24 -3.67 47.61
CA ASN A 613 -19.59 -3.27 48.01
C ASN A 613 -20.61 -3.26 46.85
N TYR A 614 -20.16 -3.25 45.59
CA TYR A 614 -21.06 -3.21 44.43
C TYR A 614 -21.24 -4.59 43.80
N LYS A 615 -22.48 -5.10 43.82
CA LYS A 615 -22.84 -6.42 43.29
C LYS A 615 -22.99 -6.40 41.76
N TYR A 616 -22.53 -7.45 41.09
CA TYR A 616 -22.68 -7.65 39.65
C TYR A 616 -24.08 -8.17 39.27
N MET A 617 -24.65 -7.67 38.17
CA MET A 617 -25.92 -8.11 37.59
C MET A 617 -25.67 -8.71 36.20
N SER A 618 -25.76 -10.04 36.13
CA SER A 618 -25.46 -10.79 34.90
C SER A 618 -26.41 -10.47 33.74
N SER A 619 -27.70 -10.23 34.01
CA SER A 619 -28.71 -9.94 32.99
C SER A 619 -28.45 -8.64 32.24
N THR A 620 -27.84 -7.65 32.89
CA THR A 620 -27.56 -6.31 32.33
C THR A 620 -26.06 -6.07 32.12
N ARG A 621 -25.19 -7.01 32.50
CA ARG A 621 -23.71 -6.88 32.54
C ARG A 621 -23.26 -5.60 33.25
N SER A 622 -23.94 -5.23 34.32
CA SER A 622 -23.66 -3.99 35.05
C SER A 622 -23.40 -4.25 36.51
N PHE A 623 -22.73 -3.31 37.16
CA PHE A 623 -22.61 -3.30 38.61
C PHE A 623 -23.74 -2.46 39.21
N ARG A 624 -24.14 -2.75 40.45
CA ARG A 624 -25.17 -1.96 41.19
C ARG A 624 -24.62 -0.63 41.73
N ASP A 625 -23.82 0.06 40.92
CA ASP A 625 -23.28 1.40 41.17
C ASP A 625 -24.02 2.49 40.35
N TYR A 626 -25.03 2.08 39.57
CA TYR A 626 -25.84 2.91 38.66
C TYR A 626 -25.08 3.55 37.49
N LYS A 627 -23.80 3.23 37.27
CA LYS A 627 -22.95 3.86 36.25
C LYS A 627 -22.23 2.84 35.36
N THR A 628 -21.81 1.71 35.91
CA THR A 628 -20.85 0.84 35.23
C THR A 628 -21.57 -0.29 34.49
N ILE A 629 -21.50 -0.24 33.16
CA ILE A 629 -22.02 -1.26 32.26
C ILE A 629 -20.87 -1.78 31.39
N LEU A 630 -20.72 -3.11 31.33
CA LEU A 630 -19.72 -3.78 30.50
C LEU A 630 -20.29 -4.05 29.10
N SER A 631 -19.47 -3.81 28.08
CA SER A 631 -19.83 -4.22 26.70
C SER A 631 -19.91 -5.75 26.60
N THR A 632 -20.58 -6.26 25.56
CA THR A 632 -20.62 -7.70 25.27
C THR A 632 -19.24 -8.27 24.93
N SER A 633 -18.35 -7.44 24.39
CA SER A 633 -16.97 -7.77 24.04
C SER A 633 -15.96 -7.39 25.13
N CYS A 634 -16.43 -7.08 26.36
CA CYS A 634 -15.56 -6.60 27.42
C CYS A 634 -14.51 -7.65 27.77
N LYS A 635 -13.23 -7.28 27.66
CA LYS A 635 -12.08 -8.11 28.06
C LYS A 635 -11.72 -7.82 29.51
N VAL A 636 -11.81 -8.84 30.36
CA VAL A 636 -11.48 -8.78 31.78
C VAL A 636 -10.08 -9.35 31.98
N PHE A 637 -9.09 -8.49 32.18
CA PHE A 637 -7.74 -8.87 32.57
C PHE A 637 -7.75 -9.34 34.02
N LEU A 638 -7.46 -10.62 34.23
CA LEU A 638 -7.36 -11.23 35.54
C LEU A 638 -5.89 -11.19 35.95
N VAL A 639 -5.58 -10.41 36.99
CA VAL A 639 -4.22 -10.04 37.36
C VAL A 639 -3.97 -10.45 38.82
N PRO A 640 -2.82 -11.04 39.15
CA PRO A 640 -2.49 -11.40 40.53
C PRO A 640 -2.17 -10.15 41.36
N GLU A 641 -2.32 -10.25 42.69
CA GLU A 641 -2.13 -9.11 43.61
C GLU A 641 -0.71 -8.51 43.50
N ASN A 642 0.30 -9.34 43.22
CA ASN A 642 1.68 -8.93 43.00
C ASN A 642 2.17 -9.28 41.58
N PRO A 643 1.77 -8.53 40.55
CA PRO A 643 2.01 -8.91 39.16
C PRO A 643 3.49 -8.97 38.78
N GLN A 644 4.35 -8.17 39.40
CA GLN A 644 5.77 -8.15 39.05
C GLN A 644 6.52 -9.43 39.41
N ASN A 645 6.06 -10.15 40.45
CA ASN A 645 6.69 -11.39 40.93
C ASN A 645 5.89 -12.65 40.58
N ALA A 646 4.73 -12.49 39.92
CA ALA A 646 3.86 -13.61 39.58
C ALA A 646 4.35 -14.39 38.35
N ALA A 647 4.06 -15.70 38.35
CA ALA A 647 4.34 -16.57 37.22
C ALA A 647 3.46 -16.19 36.00
N ASP A 648 3.92 -16.50 34.79
CA ASP A 648 3.21 -16.12 33.56
C ASP A 648 1.79 -16.71 33.52
N GLU A 649 1.61 -17.91 34.06
CA GLU A 649 0.35 -18.64 34.11
C GLU A 649 -0.68 -18.01 35.06
N GLU A 650 -0.25 -17.11 35.95
CA GLU A 650 -1.10 -16.33 36.84
C GLU A 650 -1.70 -15.10 36.15
N PHE A 651 -1.49 -14.90 34.84
CA PHE A 651 -2.13 -13.89 33.99
C PHE A 651 -3.10 -14.53 32.97
N SER A 652 -4.20 -13.85 32.66
CA SER A 652 -5.23 -14.33 31.73
C SER A 652 -6.21 -13.23 31.40
N VAL A 653 -6.98 -13.43 30.34
CA VAL A 653 -8.11 -12.59 29.96
C VAL A 653 -9.38 -13.43 29.89
N ALA A 654 -10.47 -12.94 30.49
CA ALA A 654 -11.78 -13.57 30.46
C ALA A 654 -12.83 -12.61 29.87
N SER A 655 -14.03 -13.12 29.59
CA SER A 655 -15.19 -12.26 29.29
C SER A 655 -15.88 -11.82 30.58
N SER A 656 -16.89 -10.96 30.47
CA SER A 656 -17.71 -10.54 31.62
C SER A 656 -18.43 -11.70 32.34
N THR A 657 -18.49 -12.90 31.76
CA THR A 657 -19.12 -14.07 32.40
C THR A 657 -18.31 -14.61 33.59
N VAL A 658 -17.09 -14.13 33.79
CA VAL A 658 -16.29 -14.44 34.98
C VAL A 658 -16.93 -13.92 36.28
N PHE A 659 -17.79 -12.91 36.18
CA PHE A 659 -18.51 -12.36 37.33
C PHE A 659 -19.82 -13.12 37.57
N GLU A 660 -19.94 -13.73 38.74
CA GLU A 660 -21.18 -14.33 39.25
C GLU A 660 -22.22 -13.26 39.61
N ASN A 661 -23.48 -13.58 39.36
CA ASN A 661 -24.61 -12.72 39.68
C ASN A 661 -24.75 -12.49 41.19
N ASP A 662 -25.09 -11.26 41.58
CA ASP A 662 -25.30 -10.81 42.96
C ASP A 662 -24.06 -10.87 43.89
N LYS A 663 -22.86 -11.04 43.32
CA LYS A 663 -21.58 -11.04 44.04
C LYS A 663 -20.81 -9.73 43.82
N ALA A 664 -20.08 -9.29 44.84
CA ALA A 664 -19.29 -8.06 44.79
C ALA A 664 -17.82 -8.36 44.49
N TYR A 665 -17.15 -7.42 43.82
CA TYR A 665 -15.79 -7.60 43.31
C TYR A 665 -14.99 -6.29 43.39
N ASN A 666 -13.68 -6.40 43.55
CA ASN A 666 -12.75 -5.30 43.30
C ASN A 666 -12.40 -5.28 41.82
N VAL A 667 -12.91 -4.30 41.08
CA VAL A 667 -12.77 -4.23 39.61
C VAL A 667 -12.52 -2.79 39.19
N THR A 668 -11.52 -2.58 38.34
CA THR A 668 -11.34 -1.29 37.65
C THR A 668 -11.77 -1.45 36.18
N THR A 669 -12.64 -0.57 35.70
CA THR A 669 -13.20 -0.62 34.34
C THR A 669 -12.73 0.56 33.49
N TYR A 670 -12.65 0.36 32.17
CA TYR A 670 -12.11 1.33 31.22
C TYR A 670 -12.96 1.41 29.95
N ILE A 671 -13.01 2.62 29.36
CA ILE A 671 -13.63 2.92 28.06
C ILE A 671 -12.54 3.27 27.05
N THR A 672 -12.79 2.99 25.76
CA THR A 672 -11.93 3.39 24.65
C THR A 672 -12.35 4.77 24.11
N GLY A 673 -11.40 5.65 23.83
CA GLY A 673 -11.65 6.94 23.15
C GLY A 673 -12.43 8.01 23.93
N GLY A 674 -12.53 7.89 25.27
CA GLY A 674 -13.13 8.87 26.18
C GLY A 674 -14.65 9.09 26.07
N LYS A 675 -15.27 8.86 24.90
CA LYS A 675 -16.70 9.07 24.64
C LYS A 675 -17.55 7.80 24.72
N GLY A 676 -16.93 6.65 25.01
CA GLY A 676 -17.62 5.36 25.15
C GLY A 676 -18.55 5.32 26.36
N LEU A 677 -19.79 4.84 26.18
CA LEU A 677 -20.76 4.64 27.26
C LEU A 677 -20.60 3.29 27.98
N LEU A 678 -19.97 2.31 27.32
CA LEU A 678 -19.80 0.95 27.82
C LEU A 678 -18.32 0.67 28.06
N SER A 679 -18.00 0.05 29.19
CA SER A 679 -16.63 -0.35 29.49
C SER A 679 -16.21 -1.51 28.60
N THR A 680 -15.14 -1.32 27.84
CA THR A 680 -14.56 -2.28 26.90
C THR A 680 -13.49 -3.15 27.55
N TYR A 681 -12.90 -2.68 28.66
CA TYR A 681 -11.90 -3.42 29.43
C TYR A 681 -12.18 -3.36 30.92
N ALA A 682 -11.76 -4.40 31.64
CA ALA A 682 -11.76 -4.44 33.09
C ALA A 682 -10.49 -5.12 33.61
N VAL A 683 -10.04 -4.73 34.81
CA VAL A 683 -8.97 -5.40 35.56
C VAL A 683 -9.58 -5.92 36.86
N ALA A 684 -9.40 -7.20 37.13
CA ALA A 684 -9.90 -7.88 38.33
C ALA A 684 -8.86 -8.90 38.85
N ASP A 685 -9.08 -9.39 40.06
CA ASP A 685 -8.16 -10.32 40.71
C ASP A 685 -8.11 -11.70 40.02
N SER A 686 -6.91 -12.28 39.90
CA SER A 686 -6.67 -13.59 39.27
C SER A 686 -7.40 -14.77 39.92
N THR A 687 -7.79 -14.68 41.19
CA THR A 687 -8.58 -15.71 41.89
C THR A 687 -9.95 -15.95 41.26
N LEU A 688 -10.48 -14.99 40.48
CA LEU A 688 -11.73 -15.13 39.74
C LEU A 688 -11.68 -16.17 38.61
N ARG A 689 -10.51 -16.71 38.30
CA ARG A 689 -10.35 -17.83 37.35
C ARG A 689 -10.97 -19.14 37.83
N MET A 690 -11.28 -19.24 39.11
CA MET A 690 -11.83 -20.45 39.68
C MET A 690 -13.33 -20.53 39.39
N SER A 691 -13.74 -21.46 38.54
CA SER A 691 -15.15 -21.80 38.32
C SER A 691 -15.46 -23.15 38.95
N THR A 692 -16.68 -23.34 39.45
CA THR A 692 -17.15 -24.64 39.93
C THR A 692 -18.29 -25.14 39.05
N SER A 693 -18.44 -26.46 38.94
CA SER A 693 -19.48 -27.10 38.13
C SER A 693 -19.85 -28.45 38.71
N ILE A 694 -20.99 -28.98 38.28
CA ILE A 694 -21.48 -30.32 38.66
C ILE A 694 -21.26 -31.25 37.48
N PHE A 695 -21.02 -32.51 37.76
CA PHE A 695 -20.81 -33.52 36.74
C PHE A 695 -21.40 -34.86 37.18
N ILE A 696 -22.15 -35.50 36.28
CA ILE A 696 -22.66 -36.87 36.47
C ILE A 696 -21.67 -37.81 35.82
N VAL A 697 -21.04 -38.65 36.63
CA VAL A 697 -19.91 -39.49 36.21
C VAL A 697 -20.42 -40.68 35.40
N ASN A 698 -19.82 -40.88 34.24
CA ASN A 698 -20.12 -41.99 33.33
C ASN A 698 -18.92 -42.94 33.14
N GLY A 699 -17.71 -42.47 33.38
CA GLY A 699 -16.49 -43.28 33.28
C GLY A 699 -15.29 -42.57 33.91
N VAL A 700 -14.39 -43.35 34.48
CA VAL A 700 -13.09 -42.88 34.96
C VAL A 700 -12.01 -43.77 34.35
N SER A 701 -11.00 -43.18 33.72
CA SER A 701 -9.90 -43.92 33.07
C SER A 701 -8.62 -43.11 33.02
N GLU A 702 -7.46 -43.76 33.06
CA GLU A 702 -6.19 -43.11 32.72
C GLU A 702 -6.04 -42.99 31.20
N THR A 703 -5.66 -41.80 30.74
CA THR A 703 -5.54 -41.47 29.31
C THR A 703 -4.20 -40.76 29.05
N LEU A 704 -3.68 -40.87 27.82
CA LEU A 704 -2.47 -40.17 27.35
C LEU A 704 -2.89 -39.01 26.43
N ASN A 705 -2.43 -37.78 26.72
CA ASN A 705 -2.68 -36.63 25.84
C ASN A 705 -1.72 -36.61 24.62
N ALA A 706 -1.94 -35.67 23.69
CA ALA A 706 -1.12 -35.52 22.48
C ALA A 706 0.36 -35.17 22.78
N ASP A 707 0.63 -34.59 23.95
CA ASP A 707 1.97 -34.21 24.43
C ASP A 707 2.68 -35.40 25.14
N GLY A 708 2.03 -36.56 25.27
CA GLY A 708 2.58 -37.74 25.94
C GLY A 708 2.46 -37.71 27.47
N GLU A 709 1.66 -36.81 28.04
CA GLU A 709 1.39 -36.74 29.47
C GLU A 709 0.21 -37.65 29.84
N VAL A 710 0.38 -38.46 30.89
CA VAL A 710 -0.68 -39.30 31.46
C VAL A 710 -1.55 -38.45 32.39
N TYR A 711 -2.87 -38.60 32.28
CA TYR A 711 -3.84 -37.91 33.13
C TYR A 711 -5.05 -38.79 33.43
N THR A 712 -5.75 -38.51 34.53
CA THR A 712 -7.03 -39.16 34.83
C THR A 712 -8.17 -38.44 34.11
N SER A 713 -8.88 -39.16 33.25
CA SER A 713 -10.06 -38.70 32.51
C SER A 713 -11.32 -39.12 33.25
N ILE A 714 -12.18 -38.16 33.59
CA ILE A 714 -13.53 -38.38 34.11
C ILE A 714 -14.52 -37.96 33.02
N LYS A 715 -15.20 -38.94 32.41
CA LYS A 715 -16.24 -38.71 31.40
C LYS A 715 -17.60 -38.69 32.04
N GLY A 716 -18.51 -37.89 31.50
CA GLY A 716 -19.80 -37.68 32.14
C GLY A 716 -20.63 -36.60 31.49
N PHE A 717 -21.69 -36.19 32.17
CA PHE A 717 -22.67 -35.27 31.61
C PHE A 717 -23.09 -34.19 32.59
N PHE A 718 -23.40 -33.00 32.05
CA PHE A 718 -24.15 -31.96 32.76
C PHE A 718 -24.74 -30.96 31.77
N GLY A 719 -26.04 -30.66 31.86
CA GLY A 719 -26.70 -29.63 31.04
C GLY A 719 -26.86 -29.90 29.54
N SER A 720 -26.23 -30.94 28.96
CA SER A 720 -26.28 -31.23 27.52
C SER A 720 -26.28 -32.73 27.21
N ALA A 721 -26.85 -33.13 26.06
CA ALA A 721 -26.85 -34.52 25.61
C ALA A 721 -25.46 -35.05 25.20
N SER A 722 -24.48 -34.17 25.02
CA SER A 722 -23.11 -34.55 24.70
C SER A 722 -22.35 -34.95 25.96
N GLU A 723 -21.65 -36.08 25.90
CA GLU A 723 -20.71 -36.49 26.94
C GLU A 723 -19.53 -35.51 26.96
N GLY A 724 -19.26 -34.94 28.13
CA GLY A 724 -18.09 -34.13 28.40
C GLY A 724 -16.95 -34.96 28.98
N GLU A 725 -15.77 -34.36 29.02
CA GLU A 725 -14.59 -34.93 29.65
C GLU A 725 -13.98 -33.89 30.60
N ILE A 726 -13.62 -34.35 31.80
CA ILE A 726 -12.84 -33.62 32.79
C ILE A 726 -11.47 -34.29 32.86
N CYS A 727 -10.40 -33.51 32.64
CA CYS A 727 -9.04 -34.01 32.68
C CYS A 727 -8.32 -33.57 33.97
N VAL A 728 -7.81 -34.52 34.74
CA VAL A 728 -7.05 -34.29 35.98
C VAL A 728 -5.57 -34.59 35.71
N TYR A 729 -4.79 -33.53 35.42
CA TYR A 729 -3.40 -33.59 34.94
C TYR A 729 -2.33 -33.69 36.06
N ASP A 730 -2.71 -33.90 37.32
CA ASP A 730 -1.80 -33.78 38.47
C ASP A 730 -2.30 -34.60 39.67
N ASN A 731 -1.40 -35.04 40.55
CA ASN A 731 -1.73 -35.73 41.82
C ASN A 731 -2.36 -34.80 42.87
N ALA A 732 -2.56 -33.52 42.54
CA ALA A 732 -3.21 -32.54 43.41
C ALA A 732 -4.66 -32.90 43.75
N VAL A 733 -5.33 -33.68 42.89
CA VAL A 733 -6.68 -34.19 43.11
C VAL A 733 -6.65 -35.71 42.98
N ASP A 734 -6.76 -36.40 44.12
CA ASP A 734 -6.87 -37.86 44.17
C ASP A 734 -8.33 -38.27 43.96
N VAL A 735 -8.65 -38.79 42.77
CA VAL A 735 -10.01 -39.23 42.41
C VAL A 735 -10.47 -40.46 43.21
N GLU A 736 -9.55 -41.19 43.82
CA GLU A 736 -9.87 -42.34 44.69
C GLU A 736 -10.17 -41.89 46.14
N SER A 737 -9.98 -40.60 46.46
CA SER A 737 -10.06 -40.06 47.82
C SER A 737 -10.62 -38.64 47.89
N VAL A 738 -11.79 -38.42 47.29
CA VAL A 738 -12.46 -37.10 47.30
C VAL A 738 -13.27 -36.89 48.58
N PRO A 739 -13.28 -35.68 49.18
CA PRO A 739 -14.11 -35.37 50.35
C PRO A 739 -15.60 -35.25 49.98
N ALA A 740 -16.49 -35.45 50.96
CA ALA A 740 -17.90 -35.04 50.83
C ALA A 740 -18.02 -33.51 50.63
N HIS A 741 -19.01 -33.07 49.86
CA HIS A 741 -19.34 -31.65 49.74
C HIS A 741 -19.98 -31.08 51.01
N SER A 742 -20.75 -31.90 51.74
CA SER A 742 -21.35 -31.55 53.03
C SER A 742 -20.29 -31.35 54.11
N THR A 743 -20.35 -30.22 54.80
CA THR A 743 -19.50 -29.91 55.95
C THR A 743 -19.85 -30.72 57.21
N THR A 744 -21.03 -31.36 57.25
CA THR A 744 -21.52 -32.16 58.39
C THR A 744 -21.00 -33.60 58.36
N VAL A 745 -20.58 -34.12 57.19
CA VAL A 745 -20.00 -35.46 57.02
C VAL A 745 -18.46 -35.36 56.89
N SER A 746 -17.88 -34.43 57.65
CA SER A 746 -16.45 -34.13 57.61
C SER A 746 -15.60 -35.36 57.95
N GLY A 747 -14.61 -35.66 57.10
CA GLY A 747 -13.64 -36.74 57.31
C GLY A 747 -13.88 -38.02 56.50
N LYS A 748 -15.07 -38.24 55.93
CA LYS A 748 -15.27 -39.35 54.97
C LYS A 748 -14.65 -39.04 53.60
N ARG A 749 -14.16 -40.07 52.92
CA ARG A 749 -13.53 -40.03 51.59
C ARG A 749 -14.20 -41.05 50.68
N PHE A 750 -14.32 -40.71 49.41
CA PHE A 750 -15.03 -41.49 48.39
C PHE A 750 -14.14 -41.64 47.16
N SER A 751 -14.25 -42.77 46.46
CA SER A 751 -13.68 -42.92 45.12
C SER A 751 -14.72 -42.51 44.08
N VAL A 752 -14.28 -41.85 43.01
CA VAL A 752 -15.18 -41.39 41.94
C VAL A 752 -15.45 -42.55 40.97
N THR A 753 -16.70 -42.97 40.86
CA THR A 753 -17.16 -44.11 40.08
C THR A 753 -18.32 -43.76 39.14
N PRO A 754 -18.58 -44.55 38.07
CA PRO A 754 -19.73 -44.34 37.20
C PRO A 754 -21.05 -44.39 37.98
N GLY A 755 -21.87 -43.36 37.82
CA GLY A 755 -23.13 -43.19 38.53
C GLY A 755 -23.11 -42.09 39.60
N ASP A 756 -21.91 -41.67 40.03
CA ASP A 756 -21.73 -40.61 41.02
C ASP A 756 -22.11 -39.23 40.47
N VAL A 757 -22.46 -38.33 41.39
CA VAL A 757 -22.58 -36.90 41.11
C VAL A 757 -21.50 -36.17 41.88
N ILE A 758 -20.64 -35.46 41.17
CA ILE A 758 -19.53 -34.70 41.76
C ILE A 758 -19.70 -33.21 41.54
N HIS A 759 -19.18 -32.43 42.49
CA HIS A 759 -18.92 -31.00 42.35
C HIS A 759 -17.41 -30.81 42.17
N TYR A 760 -16.99 -30.10 41.14
CA TYR A 760 -15.58 -29.90 40.87
C TYR A 760 -15.28 -28.43 40.64
N GLN A 761 -14.06 -28.05 41.03
CA GLN A 761 -13.49 -26.74 40.83
C GLN A 761 -12.43 -26.83 39.73
N ARG A 762 -12.45 -25.87 38.81
CA ARG A 762 -11.48 -25.76 37.73
C ARG A 762 -10.95 -24.34 37.63
N LYS A 763 -9.69 -24.21 37.20
CA LYS A 763 -9.06 -22.96 36.79
C LYS A 763 -8.59 -23.06 35.35
N THR A 764 -8.65 -21.96 34.61
CA THR A 764 -7.98 -21.85 33.32
C THR A 764 -6.56 -21.33 33.55
N GLU A 765 -5.57 -22.09 33.09
CA GLU A 765 -4.14 -21.83 33.28
C GLU A 765 -3.41 -22.12 31.96
N GLY A 766 -2.75 -21.11 31.37
CA GLY A 766 -2.07 -21.27 30.08
C GLY A 766 -2.97 -21.74 28.92
N GLY A 767 -4.27 -21.41 28.95
CA GLY A 767 -5.27 -21.89 27.98
C GLY A 767 -5.75 -23.32 28.20
N LYS A 768 -5.19 -24.06 29.16
CA LYS A 768 -5.63 -25.40 29.57
C LYS A 768 -6.60 -25.28 30.76
N THR A 769 -7.61 -26.16 30.82
CA THR A 769 -8.51 -26.26 31.99
C THR A 769 -7.91 -27.25 32.99
N LYS A 770 -7.54 -26.79 34.18
CA LYS A 770 -7.01 -27.61 35.28
C LYS A 770 -8.04 -27.77 36.39
N VAL A 771 -8.35 -29.01 36.76
CA VAL A 771 -9.17 -29.31 37.95
C VAL A 771 -8.34 -29.10 39.20
N THR A 772 -8.89 -28.38 40.17
CA THR A 772 -8.20 -28.03 41.43
C THR A 772 -8.82 -28.68 42.66
N ALA A 773 -10.08 -29.12 42.58
CA ALA A 773 -10.76 -29.85 43.63
C ALA A 773 -11.92 -30.65 43.06
N ILE A 774 -12.22 -31.80 43.67
CA ILE A 774 -13.45 -32.57 43.46
C ILE A 774 -14.04 -32.86 44.83
N GLN A 775 -15.37 -32.77 44.95
CA GLN A 775 -16.14 -33.11 46.13
C GLN A 775 -17.33 -33.98 45.73
N MET A 776 -17.65 -34.98 46.55
CA MET A 776 -18.76 -35.89 46.29
C MET A 776 -20.10 -35.24 46.67
N LEU A 777 -21.06 -35.19 45.74
CA LEU A 777 -22.45 -34.75 45.97
C LEU A 777 -23.39 -35.93 46.18
N TYR A 778 -23.21 -37.01 45.44
CA TYR A 778 -23.92 -38.26 45.59
C TYR A 778 -23.00 -39.42 45.22
N ASP A 779 -22.90 -40.38 46.12
CA ASP A 779 -22.13 -41.61 45.96
C ASP A 779 -23.09 -42.77 45.67
N ILE A 780 -22.99 -43.36 44.48
CA ILE A 780 -23.89 -44.42 44.00
C ILE A 780 -23.66 -45.74 44.77
N GLU A 781 -22.41 -46.04 45.13
CA GLU A 781 -22.04 -47.31 45.78
C GLU A 781 -22.58 -47.39 47.22
N SER A 782 -22.42 -46.31 47.99
CA SER A 782 -22.92 -46.22 49.37
C SER A 782 -24.36 -45.71 49.45
N ASP A 783 -24.95 -45.28 48.33
CA ASP A 783 -26.26 -44.64 48.23
C ASP A 783 -26.41 -43.45 49.20
N LEU A 784 -25.40 -42.58 49.24
CA LEU A 784 -25.32 -41.45 50.18
C LEU A 784 -25.50 -40.09 49.49
N TYR A 785 -26.41 -39.29 50.02
CA TYR A 785 -26.59 -37.88 49.65
C TYR A 785 -25.65 -36.98 50.46
N LEU A 786 -24.70 -36.34 49.75
CA LEU A 786 -23.56 -35.65 50.35
C LEU A 786 -23.55 -34.14 50.07
N GLY A 787 -24.61 -33.58 49.48
CA GLY A 787 -24.77 -32.13 49.32
C GLY A 787 -26.13 -31.73 48.74
N ARG A 788 -26.53 -30.46 48.94
CA ARG A 788 -27.65 -29.79 48.25
C ARG A 788 -27.44 -28.26 48.21
N ASN A 789 -28.10 -27.58 47.27
CA ASN A 789 -28.16 -26.12 47.13
C ASN A 789 -29.58 -25.69 46.67
N PRO A 790 -30.26 -24.73 47.32
CA PRO A 790 -29.86 -23.94 48.47
C PRO A 790 -30.10 -24.69 49.78
N GLN A 791 -29.43 -24.26 50.85
CA GLN A 791 -29.69 -24.82 52.17
C GLN A 791 -31.04 -24.38 52.75
N ASN A 792 -31.67 -23.30 52.20
CA ASN A 792 -32.95 -22.72 52.62
C ASN A 792 -33.92 -22.53 51.44
N ALA A 793 -35.23 -22.60 51.72
CA ALA A 793 -36.36 -22.80 50.80
C ALA A 793 -36.73 -21.66 49.80
N ASP A 794 -35.77 -20.90 49.25
CA ASP A 794 -36.09 -19.93 48.19
C ASP A 794 -36.05 -20.59 46.81
N ALA A 795 -37.18 -21.19 46.43
CA ALA A 795 -37.37 -21.95 45.20
C ALA A 795 -37.15 -21.14 43.90
N ASN A 796 -37.04 -19.81 43.99
CA ASN A 796 -36.90 -18.91 42.84
C ASN A 796 -35.45 -18.47 42.56
N ALA A 797 -34.47 -18.89 43.36
CA ALA A 797 -33.06 -18.60 43.08
C ALA A 797 -32.54 -19.37 41.85
N GLY A 798 -31.58 -18.78 41.12
CA GLY A 798 -30.92 -19.43 39.99
C GLY A 798 -29.76 -20.33 40.44
N GLY A 799 -29.65 -21.54 39.88
CA GLY A 799 -28.52 -22.45 40.14
C GLY A 799 -28.71 -23.43 41.30
N ASN A 800 -29.96 -23.70 41.67
CA ASN A 800 -30.32 -24.62 42.76
C ASN A 800 -30.21 -26.08 42.27
N TRP A 801 -29.72 -26.98 43.11
CA TRP A 801 -29.67 -28.41 42.86
C TRP A 801 -29.87 -29.24 44.12
N TYR A 802 -30.49 -30.40 43.99
CA TYR A 802 -30.73 -31.32 45.09
C TYR A 802 -30.91 -32.73 44.56
N MET A 803 -30.71 -33.70 45.44
CA MET A 803 -30.93 -35.12 45.17
C MET A 803 -31.95 -35.64 46.20
N GLY A 804 -32.86 -36.52 45.77
CA GLY A 804 -33.84 -37.11 46.68
C GLY A 804 -34.58 -38.31 46.10
N ASP A 805 -35.35 -38.95 46.97
CA ASP A 805 -36.21 -40.08 46.62
C ASP A 805 -37.54 -39.59 46.02
N VAL A 806 -38.05 -40.28 44.99
CA VAL A 806 -39.34 -39.93 44.37
C VAL A 806 -40.50 -40.54 45.14
N TRP A 807 -41.29 -39.69 45.83
CA TRP A 807 -42.47 -40.11 46.59
C TRP A 807 -43.67 -40.40 45.70
N ILE A 808 -44.03 -39.44 44.85
CA ILE A 808 -45.22 -39.51 43.98
C ILE A 808 -44.92 -38.81 42.65
N VAL A 809 -45.43 -39.35 41.55
CA VAL A 809 -45.49 -38.67 40.26
C VAL A 809 -46.97 -38.47 39.89
N ASP A 810 -47.41 -37.22 39.80
CA ASP A 810 -48.79 -36.88 39.41
C ASP A 810 -48.80 -35.66 38.48
N SER A 811 -49.55 -35.76 37.38
CA SER A 811 -49.89 -34.64 36.50
C SER A 811 -48.71 -33.77 36.07
N GLY A 812 -47.54 -34.38 35.82
CA GLY A 812 -46.34 -33.68 35.37
C GLY A 812 -45.40 -33.17 36.48
N TYR A 813 -45.70 -33.47 37.75
CA TYR A 813 -44.88 -33.14 38.91
C TYR A 813 -44.32 -34.40 39.56
N ALA A 814 -43.11 -34.30 40.10
CA ALA A 814 -42.61 -35.27 41.07
C ALA A 814 -42.51 -34.62 42.46
N GLY A 815 -43.13 -35.25 43.45
CA GLY A 815 -42.87 -34.98 44.85
C GLY A 815 -41.57 -35.67 45.24
N ILE A 816 -40.54 -34.89 45.57
CA ILE A 816 -39.21 -35.39 45.91
C ILE A 816 -38.98 -35.20 47.40
N VAL A 817 -38.55 -36.26 48.07
CA VAL A 817 -38.13 -36.24 49.47
C VAL A 817 -36.67 -35.81 49.49
N MET A 818 -36.42 -34.59 49.95
CA MET A 818 -35.06 -34.07 50.05
C MET A 818 -34.29 -34.80 51.15
N ASN A 819 -33.35 -35.64 50.75
CA ASN A 819 -32.46 -36.32 51.69
C ASN A 819 -31.06 -35.68 51.61
N GLY A 820 -30.55 -35.19 52.75
CA GLY A 820 -29.18 -34.64 52.89
C GLY A 820 -29.09 -33.15 53.27
N GLY A 821 -28.05 -32.78 54.03
CA GLY A 821 -27.67 -31.39 54.34
C GLY A 821 -27.90 -30.87 55.77
N GLN A 822 -28.51 -31.66 56.67
CA GLN A 822 -28.56 -31.42 58.12
C GLN A 822 -28.38 -32.76 58.84
N GLU A 823 -27.78 -32.76 60.05
CA GLU A 823 -27.71 -33.95 60.92
C GLU A 823 -29.09 -34.61 61.01
N LEU A 824 -29.20 -35.86 60.56
CA LEU A 824 -29.79 -36.95 61.32
C LEU A 824 -29.73 -38.23 60.47
N ILE A 825 -28.94 -39.14 60.99
CA ILE A 825 -29.03 -40.58 60.77
C ILE A 825 -30.52 -40.97 60.76
N SER A 826 -30.94 -41.71 59.73
CA SER A 826 -32.28 -42.31 59.55
C SER A 826 -33.49 -41.38 59.31
N GLN A 827 -33.47 -40.56 58.25
CA GLN A 827 -34.71 -40.55 57.45
C GLN A 827 -34.67 -41.82 56.62
N THR A 828 -35.49 -42.79 57.04
CA THR A 828 -35.71 -44.04 56.31
C THR A 828 -35.87 -43.68 54.84
N PRO A 829 -35.23 -44.41 53.90
CA PRO A 829 -35.72 -44.46 52.53
C PRO A 829 -37.24 -44.53 52.58
N ILE A 830 -37.93 -43.89 51.65
CA ILE A 830 -39.40 -43.80 51.68
C ILE A 830 -39.98 -45.14 52.14
N GLY A 831 -40.74 -45.10 53.23
CA GLY A 831 -41.07 -46.29 54.03
C GLY A 831 -42.47 -46.18 54.62
N SER A 832 -42.90 -47.19 55.36
CA SER A 832 -44.27 -47.25 55.91
C SER A 832 -44.63 -46.12 56.88
N SER A 833 -43.65 -45.34 57.35
CA SER A 833 -43.80 -44.25 58.32
C SER A 833 -43.52 -42.85 57.73
N PHE A 834 -43.44 -42.72 56.40
CA PHE A 834 -43.16 -41.45 55.72
C PHE A 834 -44.36 -40.47 55.76
N ASP A 835 -44.09 -39.18 56.02
CA ASP A 835 -45.10 -38.09 56.01
C ASP A 835 -45.05 -37.29 54.69
N PRO A 836 -46.09 -37.37 53.83
CA PRO A 836 -46.14 -36.70 52.53
C PRO A 836 -46.00 -35.18 52.56
N VAL A 837 -46.27 -34.52 53.70
CA VAL A 837 -46.19 -33.05 53.81
C VAL A 837 -44.74 -32.55 53.70
N THR A 838 -43.76 -33.44 53.86
CA THR A 838 -42.32 -33.14 53.79
C THR A 838 -41.73 -33.21 52.37
N ALA A 839 -42.50 -33.67 51.38
CA ALA A 839 -42.05 -33.71 49.98
C ALA A 839 -42.20 -32.35 49.30
N GLU A 840 -41.16 -31.91 48.60
CA GLU A 840 -41.23 -30.72 47.75
C GLU A 840 -41.63 -31.10 46.32
N ASN A 841 -42.57 -30.35 45.73
CA ASN A 841 -43.11 -30.64 44.40
C ASN A 841 -42.33 -29.91 43.32
N TYR A 842 -41.80 -30.67 42.37
CA TYR A 842 -41.03 -30.12 41.25
C TYR A 842 -41.69 -30.42 39.91
N ARG A 843 -41.78 -29.40 39.06
CA ARG A 843 -42.31 -29.53 37.69
C ARG A 843 -41.30 -30.28 36.83
N LEU A 844 -41.61 -31.52 36.47
CA LEU A 844 -40.83 -32.34 35.54
C LEU A 844 -41.38 -32.28 34.11
N GLU A 845 -42.63 -31.87 33.92
CA GLU A 845 -43.27 -31.67 32.61
C GLU A 845 -42.62 -30.55 31.76
N ARG A 846 -41.85 -29.67 32.42
CA ARG A 846 -41.12 -28.56 31.80
C ARG A 846 -39.64 -28.65 32.14
N VAL A 847 -38.97 -29.74 31.77
CA VAL A 847 -37.52 -29.65 31.52
C VAL A 847 -37.36 -28.65 30.39
N SER A 848 -37.16 -27.38 30.73
CA SER A 848 -37.50 -26.26 29.85
C SER A 848 -36.55 -26.10 28.67
N SER A 849 -35.50 -26.95 28.59
CA SER A 849 -34.52 -27.00 27.51
C SER A 849 -33.38 -28.03 27.72
N GLY A 850 -33.25 -28.70 28.86
CA GLY A 850 -32.08 -29.55 29.14
C GLY A 850 -32.31 -31.06 29.08
N THR A 851 -31.29 -31.81 29.50
CA THR A 851 -31.13 -33.25 29.22
C THR A 851 -31.46 -34.09 30.45
N ILE A 852 -32.05 -35.28 30.22
CA ILE A 852 -32.30 -36.27 31.25
C ILE A 852 -31.32 -37.42 31.10
N TYR A 853 -30.69 -37.79 32.21
CA TYR A 853 -29.78 -38.91 32.28
C TYR A 853 -30.40 -40.01 33.14
N ARG A 854 -30.18 -41.28 32.80
CA ARG A 854 -30.63 -42.42 33.58
C ARG A 854 -29.49 -43.38 33.85
N PHE A 855 -29.26 -43.71 35.11
CA PHE A 855 -28.41 -44.80 35.54
C PHE A 855 -29.28 -45.93 36.09
N GLU A 856 -29.07 -47.14 35.61
CA GLU A 856 -29.72 -48.34 36.14
C GLU A 856 -28.71 -49.08 37.01
N ASN A 857 -29.12 -49.44 38.22
CA ASN A 857 -28.27 -50.11 39.18
C ASN A 857 -27.68 -51.42 38.59
N GLY A 858 -26.36 -51.57 38.63
CA GLY A 858 -25.63 -52.68 37.99
C GLY A 858 -25.19 -52.44 36.53
N ARG A 859 -25.41 -51.25 35.95
CA ARG A 859 -24.79 -50.84 34.68
C ARG A 859 -23.47 -50.11 34.89
N VAL A 860 -22.65 -50.09 33.84
CA VAL A 860 -21.33 -49.43 33.82
C VAL A 860 -21.41 -47.96 33.38
N SER A 861 -22.56 -47.51 32.86
CA SER A 861 -22.73 -46.16 32.28
C SER A 861 -24.18 -45.68 32.31
N SER A 862 -24.36 -44.37 32.49
CA SER A 862 -25.61 -43.63 32.31
C SER A 862 -26.05 -43.56 30.85
N GLN A 863 -27.37 -43.54 30.61
CA GLN A 863 -28.00 -43.35 29.30
C GLN A 863 -28.64 -41.96 29.21
N VAL A 864 -28.49 -41.30 28.05
CA VAL A 864 -29.22 -40.06 27.74
C VAL A 864 -30.60 -40.42 27.21
N LEU A 865 -31.66 -39.91 27.85
CA LEU A 865 -33.04 -40.19 27.44
C LEU A 865 -33.57 -39.08 26.51
N ALA A 866 -34.10 -39.47 25.35
CA ALA A 866 -34.81 -38.58 24.43
C ALA A 866 -36.31 -38.87 24.46
N GLY A 867 -37.14 -37.89 24.86
CA GLY A 867 -38.61 -38.04 24.94
C GLY A 867 -39.21 -37.81 26.33
N LYS A 868 -40.49 -38.15 26.51
CA LYS A 868 -41.34 -37.70 27.64
C LYS A 868 -40.71 -37.98 29.03
N PRO A 869 -40.38 -36.92 29.82
CA PRO A 869 -39.50 -36.97 31.00
C PRO A 869 -39.85 -37.89 32.17
N TYR A 870 -41.11 -38.25 32.35
CA TYR A 870 -41.61 -38.84 33.60
C TYR A 870 -42.03 -40.31 33.49
N ALA A 871 -42.01 -40.90 32.28
CA ALA A 871 -42.47 -42.28 32.08
C ALA A 871 -41.52 -43.33 32.70
N ASP A 872 -40.23 -42.99 32.81
CA ASP A 872 -39.18 -43.85 33.36
C ASP A 872 -38.91 -43.61 34.86
N ILE A 873 -39.59 -42.61 35.45
CA ILE A 873 -39.51 -42.33 36.88
C ILE A 873 -40.56 -43.19 37.57
N VAL A 874 -40.10 -44.05 38.47
CA VAL A 874 -40.94 -44.90 39.28
C VAL A 874 -41.09 -44.25 40.64
N ASP A 875 -42.31 -43.87 41.01
CA ASP A 875 -42.56 -43.33 42.34
C ASP A 875 -42.77 -44.44 43.38
N TYR A 876 -42.55 -44.10 44.64
CA TYR A 876 -42.74 -45.03 45.74
C TYR A 876 -44.19 -45.50 45.94
N GLN A 877 -45.19 -44.65 45.67
CA GLN A 877 -46.61 -45.06 45.81
C GLN A 877 -46.95 -46.20 44.85
N THR A 878 -46.34 -46.20 43.67
CA THR A 878 -46.47 -47.25 42.66
C THR A 878 -45.57 -48.46 42.96
N SER A 879 -44.34 -48.24 43.44
CA SER A 879 -43.36 -49.31 43.70
C SER A 879 -42.55 -49.07 44.97
N LYS A 880 -42.93 -49.74 46.07
CA LYS A 880 -42.31 -49.53 47.39
C LYS A 880 -40.83 -49.88 47.48
N ASN A 881 -40.37 -50.85 46.70
CA ASN A 881 -39.01 -51.40 46.81
C ASN A 881 -38.13 -51.06 45.60
N ASN A 882 -38.67 -50.42 44.57
CA ASN A 882 -37.98 -50.17 43.31
C ASN A 882 -38.48 -48.84 42.73
N TYR A 883 -38.24 -47.75 43.47
CA TYR A 883 -38.58 -46.39 43.10
C TYR A 883 -37.31 -45.61 42.74
N SER A 884 -37.46 -44.58 41.93
CA SER A 884 -36.37 -43.76 41.41
C SER A 884 -35.83 -42.79 42.45
N LYS A 885 -34.53 -42.52 42.36
CA LYS A 885 -33.89 -41.33 42.92
C LYS A 885 -33.64 -40.32 41.82
N VAL A 886 -33.73 -39.04 42.14
CA VAL A 886 -33.53 -37.98 41.16
C VAL A 886 -32.64 -36.87 41.68
N PHE A 887 -31.64 -36.51 40.88
CA PHE A 887 -30.91 -35.26 40.99
C PHE A 887 -31.56 -34.26 40.08
N VAL A 888 -31.94 -33.10 40.62
CA VAL A 888 -32.56 -32.04 39.84
C VAL A 888 -31.74 -30.79 39.99
N TYR A 889 -31.33 -30.21 38.86
CA TYR A 889 -30.78 -28.87 38.77
C TYR A 889 -31.83 -27.93 38.19
N THR A 890 -32.11 -26.85 38.90
CA THR A 890 -33.15 -25.86 38.58
C THR A 890 -32.53 -24.47 38.40
N ASN A 891 -33.10 -23.68 37.50
CA ASN A 891 -32.75 -22.29 37.30
C ASN A 891 -34.02 -21.43 37.33
N ALA A 892 -34.09 -20.50 38.28
CA ALA A 892 -35.26 -19.65 38.52
C ALA A 892 -36.57 -20.46 38.65
N GLY A 893 -36.52 -21.53 39.44
CA GLY A 893 -37.67 -22.42 39.70
C GLY A 893 -38.06 -23.38 38.57
N ASN A 894 -37.37 -23.35 37.42
CA ASN A 894 -37.60 -24.30 36.33
C ASN A 894 -36.54 -25.41 36.32
N THR A 895 -36.97 -26.66 36.17
CA THR A 895 -36.07 -27.81 36.01
C THR A 895 -35.28 -27.69 34.72
N HIS A 896 -33.95 -27.66 34.82
CA HIS A 896 -33.06 -27.55 33.68
C HIS A 896 -32.33 -28.86 33.40
N THR A 897 -31.99 -29.67 34.41
CA THR A 897 -31.37 -30.98 34.21
C THR A 897 -31.90 -31.95 35.25
N CYS A 898 -32.15 -33.21 34.85
CA CYS A 898 -32.60 -34.27 35.74
C CYS A 898 -31.73 -35.52 35.53
N TYR A 899 -31.28 -36.14 36.60
CA TYR A 899 -30.58 -37.42 36.56
C TYR A 899 -31.32 -38.43 37.43
N ILE A 900 -31.75 -39.52 36.80
CA ILE A 900 -32.59 -40.56 37.38
C ILE A 900 -31.71 -41.77 37.70
N VAL A 901 -31.80 -42.28 38.92
CA VAL A 901 -31.16 -43.53 39.34
C VAL A 901 -32.27 -44.52 39.69
N ASN A 902 -32.28 -45.66 38.99
CA ASN A 902 -33.28 -46.73 39.13
C ASN A 902 -32.66 -48.03 39.64
#